data_AF-A0A919GRW4-F1
#
_entry.id   AF-A0A919GRW4-F1
#
_cell.length_a   1.000
_cell.length_b   1.000
_cell.length_c   1.000
_cell.angle_alpha   90.00
_cell.angle_beta   90.00
_cell.angle_gamma   90.00
#
_symmetry.space_group_name_H-M   'P 1'
#
loop_
_entity.id
_entity.type
_entity.pdbx_description
1 polymer ?
#
loop_
_entity_poly.entity_id
_entity_poly.type
_entity_poly.pdbx_seq_one_letter_code
_entity_poly.pdbx_strand_id
1 'polypeptide(L)'
;MRREPGHTYVIPQDALRMVDDGVLDRRLFDVAQLVRDGYDDARRTTLPLIVGYRKDAVRLGAFATTRDALAGVARERRPLPAVDGEAFDAPKAEAAALWSAVTGSTVARTAQAAPQVQITRVWLDGKVRTTLDASVPQIGAPVMWQAGWTGKGVKDAELTVPAGGSATTTVTVDSRKGTADGTFGGSVLAAGGGQSVRTGLVVVREVESYDVTLRHKDVDGADAPDYATAITLTGPEPGRIDVPRDPDGTVVQRLPKGEYQLQSAVFSADGGTAVFVQPVLKVTARTTVTLDARKAKPFAVTAPNPAARLVSATVGYDDQAARVGSSWAVDGQTPLRTAALGPAGADLRAQYNGLWKVPGAGGEDVDYRLAFHRTGSWFTGLTRTVTRAEVAEVKLGFGASVTGARSQIWAVPLDESGFGIGVRDPIEQSLPLARTLYVSAGGVRWNWDASQLDAQGEVRISYSMQPVAFKAGVRHVLNFNTGVVGPDLGASAEAGATRYGDHIDANLQLFNDGSGHSGYSYVTGGFTRLESGGKVIAEGSESGWVSAEVPAGSAAYRLSAESSRSAEDTTTSTKVAAVWTFTSARPPGHEQVRLPLSTVRLAPKLSLSGTAPAGASLKVPLHLGGKAAETGRVASLTVKVSYDGGRTWKPLTVTADAKGARSVNVNHPAKAEAVSFQVDLKDTGGNTVRETITNAYRLAP
;
A
#
# COMPACT_ATOMS: atom_id res chain seq x y z
N MET A 1 30.07 -25.79 -8.91
CA MET A 1 30.59 -25.72 -10.30
C MET A 1 29.39 -25.72 -11.25
N ARG A 2 29.35 -24.81 -12.24
CA ARG A 2 28.24 -24.68 -13.20
C ARG A 2 28.72 -24.73 -14.66
N ARG A 3 28.16 -25.69 -15.41
CA ARG A 3 28.22 -25.96 -16.86
C ARG A 3 27.40 -25.01 -17.74
N GLU A 4 27.97 -24.17 -18.60
CA GLU A 4 27.21 -23.45 -19.64
C GLU A 4 27.89 -23.62 -21.02
N PRO A 5 27.18 -23.49 -22.16
CA PRO A 5 27.81 -23.59 -23.48
C PRO A 5 28.96 -22.58 -23.60
N GLY A 6 30.19 -23.07 -23.75
CA GLY A 6 31.39 -22.24 -23.83
C GLY A 6 31.90 -21.68 -22.49
N HIS A 7 31.23 -21.90 -21.36
CA HIS A 7 31.61 -21.31 -20.07
C HIS A 7 31.66 -22.36 -18.95
N THR A 8 32.57 -22.20 -17.99
CA THR A 8 32.66 -23.11 -16.83
C THR A 8 32.98 -22.32 -15.58
N TYR A 9 31.97 -22.16 -14.73
CA TYR A 9 32.07 -21.35 -13.52
C TYR A 9 32.39 -22.19 -12.29
N VAL A 10 33.40 -21.77 -11.54
CA VAL A 10 33.77 -22.30 -10.22
C VAL A 10 33.73 -21.15 -9.22
N ILE A 11 32.56 -20.91 -8.63
CA ILE A 11 32.34 -19.83 -7.65
C ILE A 11 32.41 -20.44 -6.24
N PRO A 12 33.36 -20.01 -5.38
CA PRO A 12 33.41 -20.38 -3.97
C PRO A 12 32.17 -19.92 -3.20
N GLN A 13 31.80 -20.64 -2.12
CA GLN A 13 30.58 -20.34 -1.37
C GLN A 13 30.59 -18.96 -0.71
N ASP A 14 31.75 -18.51 -0.25
CA ASP A 14 32.01 -17.19 0.32
C ASP A 14 31.99 -16.07 -0.74
N ALA A 15 32.10 -16.40 -2.02
CA ALA A 15 32.02 -15.45 -3.14
C ALA A 15 30.61 -15.29 -3.74
N LEU A 16 29.74 -16.29 -3.58
CA LEU A 16 28.41 -16.35 -4.23
C LEU A 16 27.60 -15.07 -4.02
N ARG A 17 27.45 -14.66 -2.75
CA ARG A 17 26.68 -13.46 -2.41
C ARG A 17 27.26 -12.20 -3.03
N MET A 18 28.58 -12.05 -3.04
CA MET A 18 29.23 -10.87 -3.60
C MET A 18 29.15 -10.83 -5.14
N VAL A 19 29.05 -11.99 -5.80
CA VAL A 19 28.77 -12.08 -7.23
C VAL A 19 27.31 -11.70 -7.52
N ASP A 20 26.36 -12.18 -6.71
CA ASP A 20 24.93 -11.85 -6.85
C ASP A 20 24.65 -10.37 -6.57
N ASP A 21 25.27 -9.80 -5.53
CA ASP A 21 25.21 -8.38 -5.16
C ASP A 21 25.99 -7.49 -6.16
N GLY A 22 26.65 -8.09 -7.15
CA GLY A 22 27.36 -7.41 -8.22
C GLY A 22 28.68 -6.76 -7.82
N VAL A 23 29.17 -7.02 -6.60
CA VAL A 23 30.46 -6.54 -6.08
C VAL A 23 31.63 -7.25 -6.75
N LEU A 24 31.52 -8.56 -7.00
CA LEU A 24 32.51 -9.34 -7.74
C LEU A 24 32.00 -9.68 -9.14
N ASP A 25 32.85 -9.45 -10.13
CA ASP A 25 32.57 -9.89 -11.49
C ASP A 25 32.59 -11.42 -11.59
N ARG A 26 31.46 -12.00 -12.03
CA ARG A 26 31.32 -13.45 -12.25
C ARG A 26 32.40 -14.03 -13.17
N ARG A 27 32.98 -13.23 -14.08
CA ARG A 27 34.06 -13.64 -15.00
C ARG A 27 35.36 -14.01 -14.29
N LEU A 28 35.58 -13.54 -13.06
CA LEU A 28 36.72 -13.96 -12.22
C LEU A 28 36.68 -15.46 -11.88
N PHE A 29 35.50 -16.07 -12.01
CA PHE A 29 35.26 -17.47 -11.69
C PHE A 29 34.99 -18.34 -12.93
N ASP A 30 35.07 -17.77 -14.14
CA ASP A 30 34.89 -18.49 -15.40
C ASP A 30 36.22 -19.09 -15.88
N VAL A 31 36.51 -20.30 -15.43
CA VAL A 31 37.77 -20.98 -15.71
C VAL A 31 37.95 -21.22 -17.21
N ALA A 32 36.87 -21.50 -17.95
CA ALA A 32 36.95 -21.72 -19.39
C ALA A 32 37.33 -20.43 -20.13
N GLN A 33 36.76 -19.30 -19.73
CA GLN A 33 37.12 -18.00 -20.31
C GLN A 33 38.52 -17.54 -19.91
N LEU A 34 38.89 -17.67 -18.64
CA LEU A 34 40.24 -17.31 -18.16
C LEU A 34 41.33 -18.09 -18.88
N VAL A 35 41.13 -19.39 -19.12
CA VAL A 35 42.04 -20.20 -19.94
C VAL A 35 42.06 -19.70 -21.38
N ARG A 36 40.92 -19.41 -22.02
CA ARG A 36 40.91 -18.88 -23.39
C ARG A 36 41.65 -17.54 -23.52
N ASP A 37 41.50 -16.67 -22.53
CA ASP A 37 42.13 -15.36 -22.49
C ASP A 37 43.62 -15.44 -22.09
N GLY A 38 44.11 -16.63 -21.70
CA GLY A 38 45.51 -16.88 -21.36
C GLY A 38 45.89 -16.47 -19.94
N TYR A 39 44.91 -16.43 -19.03
CA TYR A 39 45.07 -16.10 -17.61
C TYR A 39 45.19 -17.34 -16.72
N ASP A 40 45.48 -18.53 -17.25
CA ASP A 40 45.82 -19.72 -16.47
C ASP A 40 47.27 -19.69 -15.96
N ASP A 41 47.58 -20.60 -15.04
CA ASP A 41 48.85 -20.62 -14.30
C ASP A 41 50.05 -21.00 -15.17
N ALA A 42 49.85 -21.68 -16.30
CA ALA A 42 50.94 -22.03 -17.22
C ALA A 42 51.40 -20.83 -18.06
N ARG A 43 50.52 -19.84 -18.26
CA ARG A 43 50.78 -18.69 -19.15
C ARG A 43 50.97 -17.36 -18.44
N ARG A 44 50.41 -17.18 -17.25
CA ARG A 44 50.54 -15.92 -16.49
C ARG A 44 50.48 -16.15 -14.98
N THR A 45 51.40 -15.51 -14.26
CA THR A 45 51.49 -15.55 -12.79
C THR A 45 50.66 -14.45 -12.11
N THR A 46 50.09 -13.52 -12.89
CA THR A 46 49.24 -12.42 -12.43
C THR A 46 47.85 -12.49 -13.08
N LEU A 47 46.87 -11.83 -12.46
CA LEU A 47 45.53 -11.61 -12.99
C LEU A 47 45.25 -10.10 -13.05
N PRO A 48 44.91 -9.52 -14.21
CA PRO A 48 44.65 -8.08 -14.30
C PRO A 48 43.24 -7.77 -13.80
N LEU A 49 43.13 -6.83 -12.88
CA LEU A 49 41.91 -6.47 -12.17
C LEU A 49 41.63 -4.97 -12.23
N ILE A 50 40.35 -4.62 -12.14
CA ILE A 50 39.90 -3.23 -11.92
C ILE A 50 39.09 -3.19 -10.62
N VAL A 51 39.39 -2.24 -9.74
CA VAL A 51 38.70 -2.04 -8.45
C VAL A 51 38.07 -0.66 -8.40
N GLY A 52 36.79 -0.58 -8.01
CA GLY A 52 36.04 0.66 -7.85
C GLY A 52 35.73 0.98 -6.39
N TYR A 53 35.77 2.27 -6.04
CA TYR A 53 35.55 2.76 -4.68
C TYR A 53 34.28 3.61 -4.57
N ARG A 54 33.80 3.83 -3.34
CA ARG A 54 32.73 4.81 -3.08
C ARG A 54 33.26 6.24 -3.33
N LYS A 55 32.46 7.06 -4.02
CA LYS A 55 32.78 8.43 -4.48
C LYS A 55 33.46 9.33 -3.44
N ASP A 56 33.11 9.18 -2.17
CA ASP A 56 33.60 10.00 -1.05
C ASP A 56 35.08 9.75 -0.71
N ALA A 57 35.62 8.58 -1.10
CA ALA A 57 36.98 8.16 -0.79
C ALA A 57 38.06 8.76 -1.72
N VAL A 58 37.69 9.19 -2.92
CA VAL A 58 38.63 9.72 -3.94
C VAL A 58 39.14 11.13 -3.57
N ARG A 59 38.37 11.91 -2.79
CA ARG A 59 38.77 13.24 -2.28
C ARG A 59 40.00 13.22 -1.35
N LEU A 60 40.43 12.04 -0.87
CA LEU A 60 41.54 11.87 0.09
C LEU A 60 42.87 11.41 -0.52
N GLY A 61 42.99 11.27 -1.85
CA GLY A 61 44.25 10.83 -2.47
C GLY A 61 44.64 9.38 -2.10
N ALA A 62 43.68 8.46 -2.18
CA ALA A 62 43.78 7.08 -1.67
C ALA A 62 44.97 6.24 -2.18
N PHE A 63 45.66 6.65 -3.24
CA PHE A 63 46.80 5.92 -3.82
C PHE A 63 48.15 6.18 -3.13
N ALA A 64 48.25 7.17 -2.23
CA ALA A 64 49.54 7.61 -1.67
C ALA A 64 49.51 7.81 -0.13
N THR A 65 48.63 7.11 0.58
CA THR A 65 48.53 7.21 2.05
C THR A 65 48.99 5.93 2.74
N THR A 66 49.39 6.04 4.01
CA THR A 66 49.84 4.94 4.89
C THR A 66 48.76 3.89 5.23
N ARG A 67 47.63 3.87 4.50
CA ARG A 67 46.44 3.03 4.75
C ARG A 67 45.92 2.30 3.50
N ASP A 68 46.79 2.08 2.53
CA ASP A 68 46.48 1.36 1.29
C ASP A 68 46.28 -0.15 1.54
N ALA A 69 45.03 -0.61 1.47
CA ALA A 69 44.65 -2.00 1.73
C ALA A 69 45.18 -2.99 0.67
N LEU A 70 45.64 -2.49 -0.48
CA LEU A 70 46.20 -3.29 -1.57
C LEU A 70 47.74 -3.20 -1.64
N ALA A 71 48.36 -2.52 -0.65
CA ALA A 71 49.80 -2.43 -0.52
C ALA A 71 50.42 -3.83 -0.39
N GLY A 72 51.37 -4.14 -1.27
CA GLY A 72 52.05 -5.43 -1.26
C GLY A 72 51.32 -6.57 -1.97
N VAL A 73 50.02 -6.42 -2.32
CA VAL A 73 49.22 -7.44 -3.04
C VAL A 73 48.78 -7.05 -4.46
N ALA A 74 49.12 -5.82 -4.88
CA ALA A 74 48.90 -5.29 -6.22
C ALA A 74 50.23 -4.89 -6.88
N ARG A 75 50.34 -5.02 -8.21
CA ARG A 75 51.48 -4.60 -9.03
C ARG A 75 50.99 -3.75 -10.21
N GLU A 76 51.85 -2.88 -10.74
CA GLU A 76 51.56 -2.06 -11.94
C GLU A 76 50.24 -1.25 -11.88
N ARG A 77 49.98 -0.61 -10.75
CA ARG A 77 48.73 0.12 -10.48
C ARG A 77 48.57 1.36 -11.36
N ARG A 78 47.35 1.60 -11.84
CA ARG A 78 46.98 2.75 -12.68
C ARG A 78 45.63 3.31 -12.25
N PRO A 79 45.51 4.63 -12.01
CA PRO A 79 44.24 5.23 -11.66
C PRO A 79 43.27 5.22 -12.85
N LEU A 80 41.99 4.97 -12.57
CA LEU A 80 40.89 5.03 -13.53
C LEU A 80 39.79 5.97 -13.02
N PRO A 81 39.93 7.29 -13.22
CA PRO A 81 38.99 8.29 -12.69
C PRO A 81 37.55 8.11 -13.20
N ALA A 82 37.37 7.56 -14.41
CA ALA A 82 36.06 7.36 -15.02
C ALA A 82 35.17 6.35 -14.27
N VAL A 83 35.75 5.50 -13.41
CA VAL A 83 35.04 4.50 -12.61
C VAL A 83 35.30 4.66 -11.11
N ASP A 84 35.79 5.84 -10.68
CA ASP A 84 36.16 6.13 -9.29
C ASP A 84 37.07 5.03 -8.70
N GLY A 85 38.06 4.57 -9.46
CA GLY A 85 38.80 3.33 -9.18
C GLY A 85 40.24 3.26 -9.72
N GLU A 86 40.81 2.05 -9.74
CA GLU A 86 42.13 1.75 -10.30
C GLU A 86 42.19 0.38 -10.99
N ALA A 87 43.14 0.21 -11.90
CA ALA A 87 43.52 -1.07 -12.50
C ALA A 87 44.89 -1.52 -12.00
N PHE A 88 45.08 -2.82 -11.80
CA PHE A 88 46.37 -3.39 -11.40
C PHE A 88 46.49 -4.87 -11.74
N ASP A 89 47.72 -5.39 -11.71
CA ASP A 89 48.01 -6.81 -11.79
C ASP A 89 48.08 -7.43 -10.39
N ALA A 90 47.24 -8.44 -10.14
CA ALA A 90 47.24 -9.22 -8.90
C ALA A 90 48.11 -10.46 -9.03
N PRO A 91 49.21 -10.62 -8.29
CA PRO A 91 49.97 -11.86 -8.26
C PRO A 91 49.11 -13.00 -7.71
N LYS A 92 49.01 -14.10 -8.45
CA LYS A 92 48.19 -15.25 -8.04
C LYS A 92 48.70 -15.90 -6.75
N ALA A 93 50.01 -15.82 -6.50
CA ALA A 93 50.64 -16.24 -5.25
C ALA A 93 50.14 -15.44 -4.02
N GLU A 94 49.61 -14.23 -4.24
CA GLU A 94 49.10 -13.33 -3.20
C GLU A 94 47.56 -13.29 -3.18
N ALA A 95 46.88 -14.14 -3.97
CA ALA A 95 45.43 -14.13 -4.14
C ALA A 95 44.65 -14.28 -2.82
N ALA A 96 45.17 -15.06 -1.86
CA ALA A 96 44.54 -15.22 -0.54
C ALA A 96 44.61 -13.92 0.29
N ALA A 97 45.74 -13.19 0.22
CA ALA A 97 45.89 -11.91 0.89
C ALA A 97 45.02 -10.82 0.24
N LEU A 98 44.95 -10.83 -1.09
CA LEU A 98 44.03 -9.98 -1.85
C LEU A 98 42.56 -10.26 -1.51
N TRP A 99 42.17 -11.53 -1.38
CA TRP A 99 40.82 -11.93 -0.99
C TRP A 99 40.45 -11.40 0.40
N SER A 100 41.37 -11.50 1.37
CA SER A 100 41.17 -10.95 2.71
C SER A 100 41.03 -9.42 2.71
N ALA A 101 41.79 -8.72 1.87
CA ALA A 101 41.71 -7.27 1.71
C ALA A 101 40.37 -6.83 1.08
N VAL A 102 39.84 -7.60 0.12
CA VAL A 102 38.57 -7.31 -0.56
C VAL A 102 37.34 -7.65 0.31
N THR A 103 37.43 -8.70 1.13
CA THR A 103 36.29 -9.18 1.94
C THR A 103 36.26 -8.66 3.38
N GLY A 104 37.33 -8.00 3.86
CA GLY A 104 37.42 -7.46 5.22
C GLY A 104 37.56 -8.52 6.32
N SER A 105 37.98 -9.74 5.98
CA SER A 105 38.07 -10.87 6.91
C SER A 105 39.39 -10.86 7.71
N THR A 106 39.49 -10.02 8.75
CA THR A 106 40.43 -10.24 9.86
C THR A 106 39.67 -10.70 11.10
N VAL A 107 40.07 -11.86 11.63
CA VAL A 107 39.62 -12.41 12.91
C VAL A 107 40.29 -11.62 14.05
N ALA A 108 39.77 -10.43 14.35
CA ALA A 108 39.86 -9.76 15.67
C ALA A 108 39.17 -8.40 15.59
N ARG A 109 37.93 -8.31 16.10
CA ARG A 109 37.32 -7.03 16.46
C ARG A 109 37.95 -6.53 17.76
N THR A 110 38.85 -5.56 17.67
CA THR A 110 39.11 -4.59 18.75
C THR A 110 39.07 -3.18 18.17
N ALA A 111 38.63 -2.26 19.04
CA ALA A 111 38.03 -0.98 18.72
C ALA A 111 38.95 0.05 18.04
N GLN A 112 38.30 1.02 17.37
CA GLN A 112 38.81 2.33 16.96
C GLN A 112 39.94 2.33 15.90
N ALA A 113 39.56 2.17 14.64
CA ALA A 113 40.29 2.71 13.50
C ALA A 113 39.32 3.37 12.50
N ALA A 114 39.72 4.54 11.99
CA ALA A 114 39.03 5.37 10.99
C ALA A 114 38.59 4.58 9.73
N PRO A 115 37.62 5.08 8.92
CA PRO A 115 36.98 4.28 7.87
C PRO A 115 37.99 3.76 6.85
N GLN A 116 38.02 2.43 6.66
CA GLN A 116 38.67 1.81 5.51
C GLN A 116 37.95 2.26 4.23
N VAL A 117 38.72 2.57 3.18
CA VAL A 117 38.17 2.87 1.85
C VAL A 117 37.35 1.66 1.39
N GLN A 118 36.04 1.82 1.25
CA GLN A 118 35.16 0.70 0.93
C GLN A 118 35.24 0.37 -0.57
N ILE A 119 35.69 -0.86 -0.87
CA ILE A 119 35.64 -1.45 -2.20
C ILE A 119 34.18 -1.71 -2.54
N THR A 120 33.72 -1.13 -3.65
CA THR A 120 32.35 -1.28 -4.15
C THR A 120 32.28 -2.26 -5.31
N ARG A 121 33.41 -2.48 -6.01
CA ARG A 121 33.45 -3.38 -7.15
C ARG A 121 34.84 -3.94 -7.45
N VAL A 122 34.91 -5.18 -7.93
CA VAL A 122 36.12 -5.82 -8.47
C VAL A 122 35.77 -6.53 -9.79
N TRP A 123 36.44 -6.12 -10.86
CA TRP A 123 36.27 -6.66 -12.21
C TRP A 123 37.53 -7.36 -12.72
N LEU A 124 37.33 -8.34 -13.60
CA LEU A 124 38.39 -8.83 -14.46
C LEU A 124 38.65 -7.80 -15.57
N ASP A 125 39.90 -7.38 -15.74
CA ASP A 125 40.30 -6.60 -16.91
C ASP A 125 40.45 -7.52 -18.13
N GLY A 126 39.31 -7.79 -18.77
CA GLY A 126 39.17 -8.78 -19.83
C GLY A 126 39.69 -8.28 -21.19
N LYS A 127 40.19 -9.21 -22.02
CA LYS A 127 40.60 -8.89 -23.40
C LYS A 127 39.39 -8.61 -24.27
N VAL A 128 39.33 -7.42 -24.87
CA VAL A 128 38.26 -7.04 -25.81
C VAL A 128 38.76 -7.19 -27.24
N ARG A 129 37.93 -7.78 -28.12
CA ARG A 129 38.13 -7.79 -29.58
C ARG A 129 37.11 -6.87 -30.23
N THR A 130 37.50 -6.19 -31.32
CA THR A 130 36.61 -5.29 -32.05
C THR A 130 35.65 -6.07 -32.96
N THR A 131 34.34 -5.84 -32.82
CA THR A 131 33.31 -6.32 -33.76
C THR A 131 32.35 -5.17 -34.09
N LEU A 132 32.38 -4.69 -35.34
CA LEU A 132 31.63 -3.50 -35.76
C LEU A 132 30.16 -3.77 -36.11
N ASP A 133 29.84 -5.00 -36.51
CA ASP A 133 28.55 -5.48 -37.00
C ASP A 133 27.47 -5.56 -35.89
N ALA A 134 27.87 -5.89 -34.65
CA ALA A 134 26.94 -5.97 -33.53
C ALA A 134 26.64 -4.62 -32.85
N SER A 135 27.60 -3.68 -32.83
CA SER A 135 27.45 -2.42 -32.07
C SER A 135 26.65 -1.34 -32.81
N VAL A 136 26.61 -1.36 -34.15
CA VAL A 136 26.00 -0.29 -34.96
C VAL A 136 24.47 -0.22 -34.82
N PRO A 137 23.71 -1.34 -34.80
CA PRO A 137 22.27 -1.30 -34.52
C PRO A 137 21.95 -0.87 -33.09
N GLN A 138 22.76 -1.26 -32.10
CA GLN A 138 22.51 -1.01 -30.67
C GLN A 138 22.64 0.46 -30.27
N ILE A 139 23.35 1.28 -31.06
CA ILE A 139 23.50 2.73 -30.81
C ILE A 139 22.47 3.59 -31.57
N GLY A 140 21.51 2.98 -32.28
CA GLY A 140 20.45 3.72 -32.99
C GLY A 140 20.85 4.30 -34.34
N ALA A 141 22.00 3.92 -34.91
CA ALA A 141 22.51 4.43 -36.19
C ALA A 141 21.55 4.27 -37.39
N PRO A 142 20.77 3.17 -37.53
CA PRO A 142 19.80 3.04 -38.62
C PRO A 142 18.70 4.11 -38.62
N VAL A 143 18.21 4.52 -37.44
CA VAL A 143 17.20 5.57 -37.29
C VAL A 143 17.78 6.94 -37.67
N MET A 144 19.05 7.21 -37.30
CA MET A 144 19.77 8.42 -37.71
C MET A 144 19.94 8.51 -39.23
N TRP A 145 20.30 7.40 -39.89
CA TRP A 145 20.46 7.40 -41.35
C TRP A 145 19.14 7.64 -42.08
N GLN A 146 18.03 7.04 -41.59
CA GLN A 146 16.69 7.31 -42.10
C GLN A 146 16.25 8.76 -41.89
N ALA A 147 16.70 9.41 -40.79
CA ALA A 147 16.51 10.84 -40.54
C ALA A 147 17.44 11.76 -41.37
N GLY A 148 18.27 11.19 -42.25
CA GLY A 148 19.15 11.92 -43.17
C GLY A 148 20.55 12.24 -42.65
N TRP A 149 20.96 11.64 -41.52
CA TRP A 149 22.21 11.97 -40.83
C TRP A 149 23.32 10.98 -41.23
N THR A 150 23.89 11.14 -42.42
CA THR A 150 24.75 10.13 -43.08
C THR A 150 26.26 10.44 -43.04
N GLY A 151 26.75 11.16 -42.02
CA GLY A 151 28.19 11.51 -41.92
C GLY A 151 28.67 12.66 -42.83
N LYS A 152 27.79 13.26 -43.62
CA LYS A 152 28.08 14.45 -44.47
C LYS A 152 28.52 15.71 -43.69
N GLY A 153 28.51 15.66 -42.36
CA GLY A 153 28.91 16.76 -41.47
C GLY A 153 30.35 16.68 -40.96
N VAL A 154 31.13 15.65 -41.32
CA VAL A 154 32.57 15.60 -41.03
C VAL A 154 33.28 16.52 -42.03
N LYS A 155 33.96 17.55 -41.53
CA LYS A 155 34.54 18.61 -42.38
C LYS A 155 35.69 18.11 -43.24
N ASP A 156 36.58 17.29 -42.68
CA ASP A 156 37.82 16.85 -43.33
C ASP A 156 37.74 15.34 -43.60
N ALA A 157 37.81 14.95 -44.88
CA ALA A 157 37.76 13.54 -45.29
C ALA A 157 39.09 12.80 -45.04
N GLU A 158 40.18 13.55 -44.87
CA GLU A 158 41.51 13.05 -44.56
C GLU A 158 42.16 13.98 -43.52
N LEU A 159 42.89 13.40 -42.58
CA LEU A 159 43.54 14.13 -41.49
C LEU A 159 44.94 13.57 -41.26
N THR A 160 45.97 14.43 -41.39
CA THR A 160 47.35 14.04 -41.13
C THR A 160 47.73 14.32 -39.68
N VAL A 161 48.08 13.27 -38.93
CA VAL A 161 48.61 13.40 -37.57
C VAL A 161 50.14 13.31 -37.63
N PRO A 162 50.88 14.39 -37.30
CA PRO A 162 52.34 14.32 -37.24
C PRO A 162 52.78 13.39 -36.10
N ALA A 163 53.96 12.78 -36.25
CA ALA A 163 54.51 11.89 -35.22
C ALA A 163 54.62 12.63 -33.87
N GLY A 164 54.01 12.05 -32.82
CA GLY A 164 53.96 12.65 -31.48
C GLY A 164 53.03 13.87 -31.33
N GLY A 165 52.30 14.25 -32.37
CA GLY A 165 51.37 15.38 -32.35
C GLY A 165 49.89 14.98 -32.33
N SER A 166 49.01 15.96 -32.51
CA SER A 166 47.57 15.77 -32.62
C SER A 166 47.03 16.52 -33.83
N ALA A 167 45.91 16.05 -34.39
CA ALA A 167 45.17 16.74 -35.42
C ALA A 167 43.67 16.70 -35.08
N THR A 168 42.91 17.70 -35.53
CA THR A 168 41.48 17.85 -35.20
C THR A 168 40.65 18.03 -36.46
N THR A 169 39.43 17.51 -36.44
CA THR A 169 38.40 17.80 -37.45
C THR A 169 37.10 18.18 -36.75
N THR A 170 36.20 18.85 -37.46
CA THR A 170 34.89 19.25 -36.93
C THR A 170 33.81 18.31 -37.46
N VAL A 171 32.96 17.82 -36.55
CA VAL A 171 31.73 17.11 -36.91
C VAL A 171 30.54 18.01 -36.60
N THR A 172 29.73 18.32 -37.61
CA THR A 172 28.53 19.14 -37.48
C THR A 172 27.28 18.28 -37.59
N VAL A 173 26.33 18.47 -36.69
CA VAL A 173 25.00 17.83 -36.74
C VAL A 173 23.93 18.92 -36.82
N ASP A 174 23.05 18.82 -37.82
CA ASP A 174 21.91 19.73 -37.99
C ASP A 174 20.65 19.11 -37.36
N SER A 175 20.41 19.42 -36.09
CA SER A 175 19.27 18.91 -35.32
C SER A 175 17.90 19.42 -35.81
N ARG A 176 17.86 20.34 -36.79
CA ARG A 176 16.62 20.80 -37.42
C ARG A 176 16.07 19.79 -38.44
N LYS A 177 16.86 18.79 -38.87
CA LYS A 177 16.45 17.78 -39.84
C LYS A 177 15.86 16.55 -39.15
N GLY A 178 14.69 16.11 -39.61
CA GLY A 178 13.91 15.01 -39.03
C GLY A 178 12.80 15.49 -38.09
N THR A 179 11.98 14.58 -37.56
CA THR A 179 10.86 14.91 -36.65
C THR A 179 10.91 14.17 -35.31
N ALA A 180 11.82 13.20 -35.15
CA ALA A 180 11.97 12.44 -33.92
C ALA A 180 12.85 13.18 -32.91
N ASP A 181 12.36 13.30 -31.68
CA ASP A 181 13.13 13.76 -30.53
C ASP A 181 13.78 12.55 -29.81
N GLY A 182 14.83 12.80 -29.00
CA GLY A 182 15.50 11.77 -28.22
C GLY A 182 17.02 11.80 -28.29
N THR A 183 17.64 10.77 -27.71
CA THR A 183 19.09 10.56 -27.75
C THR A 183 19.47 9.73 -28.94
N PHE A 184 20.41 10.23 -29.73
CA PHE A 184 20.89 9.60 -30.94
C PHE A 184 22.39 9.33 -30.84
N GLY A 185 22.80 8.08 -31.06
CA GLY A 185 24.19 7.65 -31.01
C GLY A 185 24.77 7.37 -32.40
N GLY A 186 26.02 7.75 -32.62
CA GLY A 186 26.78 7.46 -33.83
C GLY A 186 28.26 7.24 -33.54
N SER A 187 29.03 6.89 -34.58
CA SER A 187 30.49 6.83 -34.48
C SER A 187 31.16 7.31 -35.76
N VAL A 188 32.27 8.04 -35.61
CA VAL A 188 33.21 8.33 -36.70
C VAL A 188 34.31 7.29 -36.68
N LEU A 189 34.63 6.73 -37.84
CA LEU A 189 35.72 5.78 -38.02
C LEU A 189 36.79 6.43 -38.91
N ALA A 190 38.00 6.55 -38.40
CA ALA A 190 39.18 6.94 -39.16
C ALA A 190 40.11 5.72 -39.33
N ALA A 191 40.67 5.52 -40.52
CA ALA A 191 41.60 4.43 -40.79
C ALA A 191 42.78 4.93 -41.63
N GLY A 192 43.99 4.50 -41.29
CA GLY A 192 45.22 4.87 -41.98
C GLY A 192 46.44 4.15 -41.41
N GLY A 193 47.43 3.82 -42.25
CA GLY A 193 48.68 3.19 -41.82
C GLY A 193 48.52 1.84 -41.11
N GLY A 194 47.46 1.07 -41.41
CA GLY A 194 47.13 -0.18 -40.72
C GLY A 194 46.48 -0.02 -39.34
N GLN A 195 46.17 1.22 -38.93
CA GLN A 195 45.50 1.54 -37.67
C GLN A 195 44.08 2.06 -37.93
N SER A 196 43.17 1.82 -36.99
CA SER A 196 41.81 2.36 -37.02
C SER A 196 41.47 3.02 -35.68
N VAL A 197 40.90 4.22 -35.72
CA VAL A 197 40.44 4.97 -34.54
C VAL A 197 38.92 5.18 -34.68
N ARG A 198 38.18 4.86 -33.61
CA ARG A 198 36.72 5.05 -33.54
C ARG A 198 36.39 6.08 -32.48
N THR A 199 35.61 7.09 -32.85
CA THR A 199 35.13 8.13 -31.93
C THR A 199 33.61 8.07 -31.85
N GLY A 200 33.06 7.88 -30.66
CA GLY A 200 31.62 7.91 -30.43
C GLY A 200 31.07 9.34 -30.44
N LEU A 201 29.85 9.51 -30.94
CA LEU A 201 29.10 10.76 -30.92
C LEU A 201 27.72 10.51 -30.34
N VAL A 202 27.26 11.42 -29.49
CA VAL A 202 25.90 11.42 -28.96
C VAL A 202 25.30 12.79 -29.19
N VAL A 203 24.10 12.81 -29.78
CA VAL A 203 23.32 14.02 -30.02
C VAL A 203 21.99 13.83 -29.34
N VAL A 204 21.61 14.76 -28.48
CA VAL A 204 20.26 14.78 -27.89
C VAL A 204 19.48 15.87 -28.61
N ARG A 205 18.40 15.47 -29.29
CA ARG A 205 17.38 16.43 -29.71
C ARG A 205 16.33 16.47 -28.62
N GLU A 206 16.33 17.57 -27.86
CA GLU A 206 15.36 17.80 -26.80
C GLU A 206 13.95 17.87 -27.40
N VAL A 207 12.99 17.19 -26.77
CA VAL A 207 11.56 17.41 -27.05
C VAL A 207 11.22 18.89 -26.82
N GLU A 208 10.31 19.45 -27.62
CA GLU A 208 9.87 20.85 -27.46
C GLU A 208 9.53 21.11 -25.98
N SER A 209 10.35 21.93 -25.31
CA SER A 209 10.31 22.13 -23.86
C SER A 209 10.43 23.61 -23.50
N TYR A 210 9.82 23.98 -22.39
CA TYR A 210 9.78 25.36 -21.90
C TYR A 210 10.15 25.43 -20.43
N ASP A 211 10.73 26.58 -20.05
CA ASP A 211 11.03 26.88 -18.66
C ASP A 211 9.74 27.23 -17.93
N VAL A 212 9.45 26.50 -16.86
CA VAL A 212 8.38 26.81 -15.89
C VAL A 212 9.03 27.32 -14.61
N THR A 213 8.90 28.62 -14.36
CA THR A 213 9.38 29.26 -13.14
C THR A 213 8.31 29.17 -12.05
N LEU A 214 8.64 28.52 -10.95
CA LEU A 214 7.79 28.41 -9.76
C LEU A 214 8.33 29.37 -8.70
N ARG A 215 7.49 30.27 -8.18
CA ARG A 215 7.84 31.19 -7.10
C ARG A 215 6.97 30.91 -5.89
N HIS A 216 7.57 30.54 -4.77
CA HIS A 216 6.88 30.22 -3.53
C HIS A 216 6.99 31.43 -2.60
N LYS A 217 5.84 32.01 -2.22
CA LYS A 217 5.79 33.13 -1.29
C LYS A 217 5.03 32.72 -0.04
N ASP A 218 5.60 33.04 1.11
CA ASP A 218 4.97 32.78 2.41
C ASP A 218 3.83 33.77 2.72
N VAL A 219 3.27 33.66 3.92
CA VAL A 219 2.14 34.48 4.37
C VAL A 219 2.52 35.95 4.61
N ASP A 220 3.80 36.27 4.74
CA ASP A 220 4.32 37.63 4.85
C ASP A 220 4.70 38.21 3.48
N GLY A 221 4.78 37.35 2.46
CA GLY A 221 5.14 37.69 1.08
C GLY A 221 6.64 37.58 0.79
N ALA A 222 7.43 37.06 1.73
CA ALA A 222 8.84 36.72 1.52
C ALA A 222 8.96 35.43 0.69
N ASP A 223 10.13 35.18 0.12
CA ASP A 223 10.42 33.91 -0.55
C ASP A 223 10.43 32.77 0.47
N ALA A 224 9.65 31.73 0.21
CA ALA A 224 9.49 30.60 1.12
C ALA A 224 10.56 29.53 0.85
N PRO A 225 11.48 29.25 1.78
CA PRO A 225 12.51 28.24 1.60
C PRO A 225 11.98 26.80 1.81
N ASP A 226 10.83 26.65 2.47
CA ASP A 226 10.24 25.34 2.77
C ASP A 226 8.91 25.14 2.05
N TYR A 227 8.92 24.18 1.13
CA TYR A 227 7.75 23.78 0.36
C TYR A 227 7.88 22.33 -0.12
N ALA A 228 6.75 21.76 -0.52
CA ALA A 228 6.68 20.49 -1.22
C ALA A 228 5.82 20.68 -2.47
N THR A 229 6.45 20.68 -3.65
CA THR A 229 5.80 20.95 -4.92
C THR A 229 5.98 19.77 -5.87
N ALA A 230 4.90 19.36 -6.51
CA ALA A 230 4.92 18.30 -7.51
C ALA A 230 4.20 18.75 -8.79
N ILE A 231 4.78 18.39 -9.93
CA ILE A 231 4.21 18.61 -11.25
C ILE A 231 4.02 17.23 -11.90
N THR A 232 2.81 16.94 -12.36
CA THR A 232 2.47 15.66 -12.96
C THR A 232 2.02 15.86 -14.39
N LEU A 233 2.71 15.25 -15.35
CA LEU A 233 2.26 15.22 -16.75
C LEU A 233 0.93 14.46 -16.83
N THR A 234 -0.08 15.07 -17.45
CA THR A 234 -1.37 14.43 -17.68
C THR A 234 -1.36 13.69 -19.02
N GLY A 235 -1.98 12.50 -19.08
CA GLY A 235 -2.01 11.69 -20.29
C GLY A 235 -1.85 10.18 -20.03
N PRO A 236 -1.61 9.38 -21.09
CA PRO A 236 -1.56 7.92 -20.99
C PRO A 236 -0.38 7.39 -20.17
N GLU A 237 0.75 8.11 -20.18
CA GLU A 237 1.96 7.81 -19.40
C GLU A 237 2.23 8.97 -18.42
N PRO A 238 1.51 9.02 -17.28
CA PRO A 238 1.69 10.10 -16.32
C PRO A 238 3.09 10.05 -15.72
N GLY A 239 3.74 11.21 -15.67
CA GLY A 239 5.08 11.39 -15.11
C GLY A 239 5.06 12.43 -14.00
N ARG A 240 5.35 12.01 -12.76
CA ARG A 240 5.45 12.91 -11.61
C ARG A 240 6.88 13.42 -11.45
N ILE A 241 7.01 14.72 -11.25
CA ILE A 241 8.25 15.41 -10.96
C ILE A 241 8.09 16.09 -9.60
N ASP A 242 8.81 15.61 -8.60
CA ASP A 242 8.94 16.32 -7.33
C ASP A 242 9.99 17.42 -7.50
N VAL A 243 9.56 18.67 -7.33
CA VAL A 243 10.38 19.85 -7.54
C VAL A 243 11.33 20.00 -6.35
N PRO A 244 12.66 20.12 -6.58
CA PRO A 244 13.61 20.31 -5.49
C PRO A 244 13.35 21.62 -4.75
N ARG A 245 13.74 21.65 -3.47
CA ARG A 245 13.70 22.88 -2.69
C ARG A 245 14.86 23.79 -3.06
N ASP A 246 14.59 25.09 -3.09
CA ASP A 246 15.57 26.14 -3.27
C ASP A 246 15.38 27.19 -2.15
N PRO A 247 16.43 27.57 -1.42
CA PRO A 247 16.36 28.56 -0.35
C PRO A 247 15.80 29.92 -0.81
N ASP A 248 15.94 30.27 -2.09
CA ASP A 248 15.44 31.52 -2.66
C ASP A 248 13.94 31.44 -3.03
N GLY A 249 13.27 30.31 -2.70
CA GLY A 249 11.85 30.08 -2.96
C GLY A 249 11.48 29.99 -4.44
N THR A 250 12.46 30.08 -5.35
CA THR A 250 12.25 30.12 -6.79
C THR A 250 12.97 28.96 -7.46
N VAL A 251 12.24 28.17 -8.25
CA VAL A 251 12.81 27.07 -9.04
C VAL A 251 12.39 27.19 -10.49
N VAL A 252 13.31 26.89 -11.40
CA VAL A 252 13.03 26.78 -12.83
C VAL A 252 13.05 25.31 -13.21
N GLN A 253 11.88 24.78 -13.60
CA GLN A 253 11.77 23.43 -14.12
C GLN A 253 11.64 23.47 -15.64
N ARG A 254 12.54 22.77 -16.34
CA ARG A 254 12.45 22.55 -17.79
C ARG A 254 11.46 21.41 -18.04
N LEU A 255 10.35 21.70 -18.72
CA LEU A 255 9.28 20.73 -18.96
C LEU A 255 8.95 20.63 -20.45
N PRO A 256 8.72 19.42 -20.97
CA PRO A 256 8.12 19.23 -22.28
C PRO A 256 6.82 20.02 -22.45
N LYS A 257 6.49 20.35 -23.68
CA LYS A 257 5.19 20.89 -24.02
C LYS A 257 4.11 19.87 -23.71
N GLY A 258 3.09 20.29 -22.97
CA GLY A 258 2.02 19.41 -22.53
C GLY A 258 1.09 20.05 -21.52
N GLU A 259 0.11 19.27 -21.08
CA GLU A 259 -0.77 19.65 -19.98
C GLU A 259 -0.33 18.90 -18.72
N TYR A 260 -0.21 19.65 -17.63
CA TYR A 260 0.27 19.18 -16.35
C TYR A 260 -0.73 19.51 -15.26
N GLN A 261 -0.73 18.71 -14.20
CA GLN A 261 -1.30 19.07 -12.92
C GLN A 261 -0.17 19.60 -12.03
N LEU A 262 -0.41 20.68 -11.30
CA LEU A 262 0.55 21.23 -10.32
C LEU A 262 -0.09 21.28 -8.94
N GLN A 263 0.62 20.76 -7.95
CA GLN A 263 0.27 20.94 -6.54
C GLN A 263 1.46 21.43 -5.73
N SER A 264 1.18 22.17 -4.68
CA SER A 264 2.20 22.65 -3.75
C SER A 264 1.65 22.81 -2.34
N ALA A 265 2.47 22.52 -1.34
CA ALA A 265 2.31 23.00 0.02
C ALA A 265 3.48 23.91 0.36
N VAL A 266 3.19 25.15 0.78
CA VAL A 266 4.16 26.12 1.28
C VAL A 266 4.03 26.16 2.80
N PHE A 267 5.15 26.00 3.49
CA PHE A 267 5.22 25.95 4.95
C PHE A 267 5.75 27.27 5.49
N SER A 268 5.05 27.83 6.47
CA SER A 268 5.41 29.09 7.13
C SER A 268 6.19 28.81 8.40
N ALA A 269 7.07 29.74 8.81
CA ALA A 269 7.91 29.57 10.00
C ALA A 269 7.11 29.44 11.31
N ASP A 270 5.87 29.95 11.33
CA ASP A 270 4.90 29.81 12.42
C ASP A 270 4.19 28.44 12.45
N GLY A 271 4.55 27.52 11.54
CA GLY A 271 3.93 26.21 11.38
C GLY A 271 2.72 26.19 10.44
N GLY A 272 2.31 27.34 9.89
CA GLY A 272 1.20 27.42 8.94
C GLY A 272 1.45 26.68 7.63
N THR A 273 0.39 26.14 7.03
CA THR A 273 0.44 25.44 5.74
C THR A 273 -0.51 26.10 4.72
N ALA A 274 0.01 26.47 3.56
CA ALA A 274 -0.77 26.96 2.43
C ALA A 274 -0.69 25.97 1.25
N VAL A 275 -1.84 25.41 0.86
CA VAL A 275 -1.94 24.40 -0.20
C VAL A 275 -2.51 24.99 -1.48
N PHE A 276 -1.83 24.72 -2.59
CA PHE A 276 -2.19 25.15 -3.93
C PHE A 276 -2.43 23.94 -4.82
N VAL A 277 -3.50 24.01 -5.60
CA VAL A 277 -3.77 23.03 -6.66
C VAL A 277 -4.14 23.79 -7.91
N GLN A 278 -3.39 23.53 -8.98
CA GLN A 278 -3.68 23.93 -10.33
C GLN A 278 -4.05 22.67 -11.13
N PRO A 279 -5.34 22.44 -11.40
CA PRO A 279 -5.77 21.21 -12.09
C PRO A 279 -5.19 21.12 -13.50
N VAL A 280 -5.15 22.25 -14.22
CA VAL A 280 -4.61 22.32 -15.59
C VAL A 280 -3.56 23.44 -15.71
N LEU A 281 -2.31 23.03 -15.90
CA LEU A 281 -1.17 23.86 -16.24
C LEU A 281 -0.73 23.51 -17.68
N LYS A 282 -1.00 24.41 -18.63
CA LYS A 282 -0.57 24.23 -20.02
C LYS A 282 0.82 24.80 -20.22
N VAL A 283 1.78 23.93 -20.54
CA VAL A 283 3.14 24.32 -20.90
C VAL A 283 3.21 24.39 -22.42
N THR A 284 3.08 25.60 -22.97
CA THR A 284 3.17 25.87 -24.43
C THR A 284 4.16 26.99 -24.76
N ALA A 285 4.67 27.65 -23.72
CA ALA A 285 5.66 28.72 -23.76
C ALA A 285 6.31 28.83 -22.36
N ARG A 286 7.35 29.66 -22.24
CA ARG A 286 7.91 30.02 -20.93
C ARG A 286 6.78 30.56 -20.03
N THR A 287 6.65 29.99 -18.83
CA THR A 287 5.53 30.25 -17.92
C THR A 287 6.04 30.51 -16.51
N THR A 288 5.44 31.45 -15.79
CA THR A 288 5.70 31.66 -14.35
C THR A 288 4.44 31.34 -13.56
N VAL A 289 4.55 30.49 -12.54
CA VAL A 289 3.49 30.23 -11.55
C VAL A 289 3.94 30.77 -10.20
N THR A 290 3.13 31.61 -9.58
CA THR A 290 3.40 32.15 -8.23
C THR A 290 2.44 31.53 -7.23
N LEU A 291 3.01 30.78 -6.29
CA LEU A 291 2.36 30.09 -5.18
C LEU A 291 2.39 31.02 -3.97
N ASP A 292 1.48 31.99 -3.94
CA ASP A 292 1.45 33.09 -2.97
C ASP A 292 0.50 32.81 -1.81
N ALA A 293 1.04 32.51 -0.62
CA ALA A 293 0.26 32.12 0.55
C ALA A 293 -0.66 33.23 1.06
N ARG A 294 -0.40 34.51 0.73
CA ARG A 294 -1.31 35.63 1.04
C ARG A 294 -2.63 35.55 0.28
N LYS A 295 -2.65 34.86 -0.87
CA LYS A 295 -3.87 34.62 -1.67
C LYS A 295 -4.65 33.40 -1.19
N ALA A 296 -4.03 32.54 -0.39
CA ALA A 296 -4.69 31.37 0.18
C ALA A 296 -5.62 31.79 1.32
N LYS A 297 -6.83 31.23 1.34
CA LYS A 297 -7.85 31.54 2.35
C LYS A 297 -8.03 30.39 3.34
N PRO A 298 -8.36 30.68 4.60
CA PRO A 298 -8.53 29.64 5.62
C PRO A 298 -9.84 28.86 5.45
N PHE A 299 -9.93 27.74 6.16
CA PHE A 299 -11.19 27.06 6.44
C PHE A 299 -11.80 27.62 7.74
N ALA A 300 -12.76 28.52 7.63
CA ALA A 300 -13.54 29.07 8.73
C ALA A 300 -14.86 28.28 8.88
N VAL A 301 -14.78 27.09 9.49
CA VAL A 301 -15.94 26.22 9.73
C VAL A 301 -16.35 26.27 11.20
N THR A 302 -17.60 26.63 11.45
CA THR A 302 -18.21 26.64 12.78
C THR A 302 -19.13 25.44 12.93
N ALA A 303 -18.88 24.61 13.95
CA ALA A 303 -19.73 23.47 14.29
C ALA A 303 -21.04 23.91 14.96
N PRO A 304 -22.08 23.05 15.01
CA PRO A 304 -23.37 23.37 15.62
C PRO A 304 -23.31 23.85 17.08
N ASN A 305 -22.32 23.39 17.85
CA ASN A 305 -22.04 23.94 19.16
C ASN A 305 -20.90 24.97 19.06
N PRO A 306 -21.13 26.26 19.39
CA PRO A 306 -20.12 27.31 19.27
C PRO A 306 -18.92 27.15 20.23
N ALA A 307 -19.06 26.32 21.28
CA ALA A 307 -17.95 25.97 22.16
C ALA A 307 -17.01 24.91 21.56
N ALA A 308 -17.43 24.19 20.52
CA ALA A 308 -16.59 23.18 19.88
C ALA A 308 -15.37 23.83 19.19
N ARG A 309 -14.22 23.16 19.25
CA ARG A 309 -12.94 23.57 18.67
C ARG A 309 -12.42 22.48 17.75
N LEU A 310 -11.78 22.88 16.67
CA LEU A 310 -11.16 21.96 15.72
C LEU A 310 -10.05 21.18 16.43
N VAL A 311 -9.99 19.88 16.22
CA VAL A 311 -8.97 18.96 16.76
C VAL A 311 -8.06 18.47 15.65
N SER A 312 -8.63 18.17 14.48
CA SER A 312 -7.88 17.79 13.29
C SER A 312 -8.70 18.08 12.04
N ALA A 313 -8.01 18.36 10.95
CA ALA A 313 -8.63 18.55 9.64
C ALA A 313 -7.81 17.87 8.55
N THR A 314 -8.48 17.54 7.45
CA THR A 314 -7.83 17.07 6.23
C THR A 314 -8.50 17.72 5.04
N VAL A 315 -7.68 18.18 4.09
CA VAL A 315 -8.11 18.64 2.78
C VAL A 315 -7.40 17.83 1.72
N GLY A 316 -8.07 17.49 0.63
CA GLY A 316 -7.40 16.86 -0.50
C GLY A 316 -8.32 16.69 -1.69
N TYR A 317 -7.77 16.12 -2.75
CA TYR A 317 -8.49 15.91 -4.00
C TYR A 317 -8.06 14.61 -4.67
N ASP A 318 -8.89 14.21 -5.61
CA ASP A 318 -8.66 13.16 -6.59
C ASP A 318 -9.04 13.74 -7.96
N ASP A 319 -8.12 13.67 -8.91
CA ASP A 319 -8.33 14.03 -10.31
C ASP A 319 -8.14 12.78 -11.16
N GLN A 320 -9.28 12.19 -11.58
CA GLN A 320 -9.29 10.94 -12.33
C GLN A 320 -8.70 11.11 -13.74
N ALA A 321 -8.88 12.27 -14.36
CA ALA A 321 -8.31 12.55 -15.68
C ALA A 321 -6.78 12.61 -15.63
N ALA A 322 -6.25 13.26 -14.60
CA ALA A 322 -4.82 13.37 -14.39
C ALA A 322 -4.20 12.17 -13.62
N ARG A 323 -5.03 11.24 -13.13
CA ARG A 323 -4.65 10.08 -12.29
C ARG A 323 -3.77 10.47 -11.10
N VAL A 324 -4.10 11.59 -10.48
CA VAL A 324 -3.37 12.17 -9.36
C VAL A 324 -4.32 12.53 -8.24
N GLY A 325 -3.92 12.22 -7.02
CA GLY A 325 -4.62 12.63 -5.82
C GLY A 325 -3.63 12.97 -4.73
N SER A 326 -4.01 13.83 -3.82
CA SER A 326 -3.21 14.19 -2.65
C SER A 326 -4.09 14.73 -1.53
N SER A 327 -3.60 14.57 -0.30
CA SER A 327 -4.27 15.06 0.90
C SER A 327 -3.26 15.62 1.89
N TRP A 328 -3.68 16.63 2.63
CA TRP A 328 -2.92 17.29 3.67
C TRP A 328 -3.74 17.26 4.96
N ALA A 329 -3.19 16.62 5.98
CA ALA A 329 -3.77 16.56 7.31
C ALA A 329 -3.02 17.52 8.24
N VAL A 330 -3.78 18.20 9.10
CA VAL A 330 -3.26 19.13 10.10
C VAL A 330 -3.96 18.86 11.44
N ASP A 331 -3.28 19.18 12.54
CA ASP A 331 -3.94 19.31 13.84
C ASP A 331 -4.85 20.55 13.88
N GLY A 332 -5.58 20.71 15.00
CA GLY A 332 -6.50 21.82 15.19
C GLY A 332 -5.86 23.19 15.46
N GLN A 333 -4.55 23.24 15.67
CA GLN A 333 -3.80 24.47 15.97
C GLN A 333 -3.10 25.03 14.73
N THR A 334 -2.69 24.15 13.83
CA THR A 334 -1.96 24.47 12.60
C THR A 334 -2.86 25.23 11.62
N PRO A 335 -2.50 26.48 11.25
CA PRO A 335 -3.27 27.24 10.27
C PRO A 335 -3.22 26.60 8.88
N LEU A 336 -4.36 26.10 8.39
CA LEU A 336 -4.50 25.56 7.03
C LEU A 336 -5.20 26.55 6.10
N ARG A 337 -4.55 26.87 4.97
CA ARG A 337 -5.07 27.75 3.92
C ARG A 337 -5.03 27.06 2.56
N THR A 338 -5.97 27.38 1.68
CA THR A 338 -5.99 26.85 0.31
C THR A 338 -6.20 27.93 -0.75
N ALA A 339 -5.62 27.73 -1.92
CA ALA A 339 -5.91 28.49 -3.13
C ALA A 339 -5.98 27.59 -4.36
N ALA A 340 -7.06 27.74 -5.13
CA ALA A 340 -7.18 27.17 -6.47
C ALA A 340 -6.45 28.07 -7.47
N LEU A 341 -5.70 27.46 -8.37
CA LEU A 341 -4.96 28.15 -9.42
C LEU A 341 -5.46 27.70 -10.78
N GLY A 342 -5.46 28.60 -11.75
CA GLY A 342 -5.86 28.28 -13.12
C GLY A 342 -7.31 27.81 -13.26
N PRO A 343 -7.66 27.15 -14.38
CA PRO A 343 -9.01 26.68 -14.63
C PRO A 343 -9.34 25.41 -13.84
N ALA A 344 -10.65 25.19 -13.68
CA ALA A 344 -11.26 23.98 -13.14
C ALA A 344 -10.84 22.72 -13.91
N GLY A 345 -10.68 21.60 -13.20
CA GLY A 345 -10.51 20.26 -13.79
C GLY A 345 -11.84 19.53 -13.75
N ALA A 346 -12.39 19.13 -14.90
CA ALA A 346 -13.75 18.59 -14.98
C ALA A 346 -13.99 17.36 -14.09
N ASP A 347 -12.97 16.51 -13.95
CA ASP A 347 -13.02 15.26 -13.17
C ASP A 347 -12.38 15.40 -11.79
N LEU A 348 -12.02 16.62 -11.38
CA LEU A 348 -11.45 16.87 -10.06
C LEU A 348 -12.56 16.84 -9.01
N ARG A 349 -12.36 16.02 -7.98
CA ARG A 349 -13.18 15.98 -6.77
C ARG A 349 -12.31 16.39 -5.60
N ALA A 350 -12.75 17.38 -4.82
CA ALA A 350 -12.04 17.84 -3.64
C ALA A 350 -12.90 17.66 -2.39
N GLN A 351 -12.28 17.34 -1.27
CA GLN A 351 -12.93 17.24 0.03
C GLN A 351 -12.15 18.00 1.09
N TYR A 352 -12.88 18.69 1.97
CA TYR A 352 -12.41 19.13 3.28
C TYR A 352 -13.24 18.44 4.34
N ASN A 353 -12.60 17.84 5.34
CA ASN A 353 -13.30 17.29 6.49
C ASN A 353 -12.48 17.46 7.79
N GLY A 354 -13.15 17.36 8.93
CA GLY A 354 -12.48 17.52 10.22
C GLY A 354 -13.29 17.01 11.40
N LEU A 355 -12.64 17.06 12.57
CA LEU A 355 -13.16 16.68 13.87
C LEU A 355 -13.15 17.90 14.79
N TRP A 356 -14.30 18.25 15.36
CA TRP A 356 -14.42 19.24 16.42
C TRP A 356 -14.90 18.59 17.71
N LYS A 357 -14.33 19.03 18.84
CA LYS A 357 -14.73 18.58 20.19
C LYS A 357 -15.01 19.78 21.08
N VAL A 358 -15.88 19.61 22.08
CA VAL A 358 -16.13 20.64 23.08
C VAL A 358 -15.06 20.50 24.19
N PRO A 359 -14.28 21.55 24.49
CA PRO A 359 -13.30 21.50 25.57
C PRO A 359 -13.96 21.37 26.96
N GLY A 360 -13.27 20.72 27.90
CA GLY A 360 -13.65 20.64 29.31
C GLY A 360 -14.48 19.42 29.71
N ALA A 361 -14.60 19.20 31.03
CA ALA A 361 -15.34 18.09 31.61
C ALA A 361 -16.83 18.16 31.21
N GLY A 362 -17.29 17.15 30.44
CA GLY A 362 -18.64 17.08 29.88
C GLY A 362 -18.72 17.28 28.35
N GLY A 363 -17.64 17.73 27.71
CA GLY A 363 -17.52 17.85 26.25
C GLY A 363 -16.77 16.69 25.58
N GLU A 364 -16.07 15.86 26.36
CA GLU A 364 -15.16 14.82 25.88
C GLU A 364 -15.87 13.72 25.07
N ASP A 365 -17.15 13.47 25.35
CA ASP A 365 -17.93 12.40 24.70
C ASP A 365 -18.78 12.89 23.52
N VAL A 366 -18.59 14.13 23.07
CA VAL A 366 -19.31 14.70 21.92
C VAL A 366 -18.34 15.12 20.82
N ASP A 367 -18.47 14.44 19.68
CA ASP A 367 -17.69 14.75 18.49
C ASP A 367 -18.59 15.36 17.42
N TYR A 368 -18.08 16.35 16.69
CA TYR A 368 -18.67 16.83 15.44
C TYR A 368 -17.74 16.45 14.30
N ARG A 369 -18.22 15.61 13.38
CA ARG A 369 -17.48 15.19 12.18
C ARG A 369 -18.12 15.81 10.96
N LEU A 370 -17.49 16.83 10.42
CA LEU A 370 -18.05 17.64 9.35
C LEU A 370 -17.24 17.44 8.08
N ALA A 371 -17.93 17.26 6.95
CA ALA A 371 -17.33 17.06 5.65
C ALA A 371 -18.00 17.92 4.58
N PHE A 372 -17.21 18.39 3.62
CA PHE A 372 -17.63 19.24 2.52
C PHE A 372 -16.93 18.81 1.24
N HIS A 373 -17.68 18.69 0.16
CA HIS A 373 -17.19 18.23 -1.14
C HIS A 373 -17.30 19.32 -2.20
N ARG A 374 -16.44 19.24 -3.21
CA ARG A 374 -16.53 20.02 -4.46
C ARG A 374 -16.24 19.10 -5.63
N THR A 375 -16.93 19.36 -6.73
CA THR A 375 -16.67 18.75 -8.04
C THR A 375 -16.23 19.85 -8.99
N GLY A 376 -15.30 19.56 -9.88
CA GLY A 376 -14.77 20.48 -10.88
C GLY A 376 -13.74 21.48 -10.34
N SER A 377 -13.59 21.64 -9.02
CA SER A 377 -12.80 22.75 -8.46
C SER A 377 -12.13 22.44 -7.13
N TRP A 378 -10.95 23.04 -6.94
CA TRP A 378 -10.23 23.05 -5.67
C TRP A 378 -10.78 24.12 -4.70
N PHE A 379 -10.44 24.01 -3.42
CA PHE A 379 -10.80 25.00 -2.41
C PHE A 379 -9.94 26.27 -2.52
N THR A 380 -10.56 27.42 -2.29
CA THR A 380 -9.87 28.69 -2.00
C THR A 380 -10.41 29.18 -0.67
N GLY A 381 -10.06 28.45 0.39
CA GLY A 381 -10.74 28.50 1.68
C GLY A 381 -12.19 28.02 1.62
N LEU A 382 -12.83 28.09 2.78
CA LEU A 382 -14.25 27.78 2.96
C LEU A 382 -14.76 28.51 4.21
N THR A 383 -15.88 29.21 4.11
CA THR A 383 -16.58 29.76 5.28
C THR A 383 -17.94 29.10 5.38
N ARG A 384 -18.18 28.37 6.48
CA ARG A 384 -19.45 27.66 6.71
C ARG A 384 -19.80 27.66 8.19
N THR A 385 -21.07 27.92 8.49
CA THR A 385 -21.67 27.69 9.81
C THR A 385 -22.63 26.53 9.67
N VAL A 386 -22.37 25.43 10.36
CA VAL A 386 -23.20 24.23 10.30
C VAL A 386 -24.19 24.24 11.46
N THR A 387 -25.45 23.93 11.17
CA THR A 387 -26.53 23.89 12.14
C THR A 387 -26.87 22.46 12.58
N ARG A 388 -27.63 22.32 13.68
CA ARG A 388 -28.14 21.02 14.15
C ARG A 388 -29.05 20.33 13.15
N ALA A 389 -29.71 21.09 12.27
CA ALA A 389 -30.62 20.55 11.25
C ALA A 389 -29.88 19.91 10.08
N GLU A 390 -28.58 20.20 9.89
CA GLU A 390 -27.75 19.68 8.79
C GLU A 390 -26.96 18.41 9.17
N VAL A 391 -27.01 18.00 10.44
CA VAL A 391 -26.27 16.85 10.95
C VAL A 391 -27.20 15.77 11.48
N ALA A 392 -26.73 14.52 11.47
CA ALA A 392 -27.38 13.42 12.16
C ALA A 392 -26.72 13.19 13.52
N GLU A 393 -27.50 12.77 14.51
CA GLU A 393 -26.97 12.32 15.80
C GLU A 393 -26.72 10.81 15.74
N VAL A 394 -25.50 10.38 16.00
CA VAL A 394 -25.12 8.96 16.08
C VAL A 394 -24.66 8.65 17.50
N LYS A 395 -25.36 7.75 18.18
CA LYS A 395 -24.87 7.16 19.43
C LYS A 395 -23.93 6.02 19.08
N LEU A 396 -22.64 6.29 19.14
CA LEU A 396 -21.59 5.30 18.90
C LEU A 396 -21.33 4.52 20.19
N GLY A 397 -21.38 3.20 20.11
CA GLY A 397 -20.84 2.28 21.10
C GLY A 397 -19.78 1.39 20.47
N PHE A 398 -18.65 1.20 21.13
CA PHE A 398 -17.67 0.18 20.76
C PHE A 398 -17.45 -0.70 21.98
N GLY A 399 -17.93 -1.94 21.90
CA GLY A 399 -17.77 -2.92 22.95
C GLY A 399 -16.37 -3.50 23.06
N ALA A 400 -16.05 -3.97 24.26
CA ALA A 400 -14.95 -4.88 24.53
C ALA A 400 -15.28 -5.69 25.79
N SER A 401 -15.06 -7.00 25.72
CA SER A 401 -15.35 -7.93 26.82
C SER A 401 -14.15 -8.20 27.72
N VAL A 402 -13.01 -7.59 27.41
CA VAL A 402 -11.74 -7.64 28.17
C VAL A 402 -11.37 -6.24 28.63
N THR A 403 -10.61 -6.16 29.71
CA THR A 403 -10.07 -4.91 30.25
C THR A 403 -8.76 -4.54 29.55
N GLY A 404 -8.47 -3.23 29.42
CA GLY A 404 -7.20 -2.75 28.87
C GLY A 404 -7.11 -2.74 27.34
N ALA A 405 -8.17 -3.18 26.64
CA ALA A 405 -8.27 -3.03 25.20
C ALA A 405 -8.39 -1.55 24.80
N ARG A 406 -7.83 -1.22 23.64
CA ARG A 406 -7.90 0.12 23.04
C ARG A 406 -8.60 0.07 21.70
N SER A 407 -9.10 1.20 21.22
CA SER A 407 -9.76 1.30 19.93
C SER A 407 -8.99 2.15 18.94
N GLN A 408 -9.16 1.80 17.66
CA GLN A 408 -8.87 2.66 16.53
C GLN A 408 -10.10 2.71 15.65
N ILE A 409 -10.61 3.92 15.39
CA ILE A 409 -11.78 4.15 14.56
C ILE A 409 -11.37 4.98 13.36
N TRP A 410 -11.68 4.48 12.17
CA TRP A 410 -11.59 5.22 10.94
C TRP A 410 -13.00 5.55 10.46
N ALA A 411 -13.36 6.83 10.47
CA ALA A 411 -14.63 7.29 9.92
C ALA A 411 -14.34 8.11 8.67
N VAL A 412 -14.74 7.62 7.50
CA VAL A 412 -14.46 8.25 6.22
C VAL A 412 -15.75 8.84 5.65
N PRO A 413 -15.86 10.17 5.52
CA PRO A 413 -16.95 10.77 4.77
C PRO A 413 -16.72 10.56 3.28
N LEU A 414 -17.75 10.11 2.58
CA LEU A 414 -17.79 9.86 1.14
C LEU A 414 -18.87 10.71 0.49
N ASP A 415 -18.64 11.17 -0.72
CA ASP A 415 -19.70 11.74 -1.55
C ASP A 415 -20.61 10.64 -2.13
N GLU A 416 -21.61 11.06 -2.90
CA GLU A 416 -22.54 10.16 -3.58
C GLU A 416 -21.83 9.21 -4.55
N SER A 417 -20.72 9.64 -5.17
CA SER A 417 -19.90 8.82 -6.07
C SER A 417 -18.95 7.86 -5.34
N GLY A 418 -18.79 8.00 -4.03
CA GLY A 418 -17.91 7.16 -3.21
C GLY A 418 -16.49 7.72 -3.05
N PHE A 419 -16.22 8.95 -3.49
CA PHE A 419 -14.96 9.61 -3.22
C PHE A 419 -14.95 10.21 -1.81
N GLY A 420 -13.85 10.02 -1.10
CA GLY A 420 -13.64 10.64 0.20
C GLY A 420 -12.19 10.50 0.67
N ILE A 421 -11.85 11.31 1.66
CA ILE A 421 -10.52 11.39 2.23
C ILE A 421 -10.66 11.11 3.73
N GLY A 422 -10.05 10.02 4.16
CA GLY A 422 -10.23 9.52 5.52
C GLY A 422 -9.53 10.39 6.57
N VAL A 423 -10.17 10.52 7.73
CA VAL A 423 -9.54 11.02 8.96
C VAL A 423 -9.50 9.88 9.97
N ARG A 424 -8.28 9.55 10.42
CA ARG A 424 -8.05 8.53 11.43
C ARG A 424 -8.17 9.17 12.81
N ASP A 425 -8.93 8.56 13.70
CA ASP A 425 -8.93 8.97 15.10
C ASP A 425 -7.59 8.67 15.77
N PRO A 426 -7.22 9.39 16.85
CA PRO A 426 -6.15 8.98 17.73
C PRO A 426 -6.35 7.54 18.24
N ILE A 427 -5.27 6.76 18.26
CA ILE A 427 -5.24 5.30 18.42
C ILE A 427 -5.45 4.83 19.88
N GLU A 428 -5.69 5.76 20.82
CA GLU A 428 -5.49 5.52 22.26
C GLU A 428 -6.77 5.56 23.10
N GLN A 429 -7.97 5.41 22.50
CA GLN A 429 -9.21 5.43 23.27
C GLN A 429 -9.45 4.08 23.96
N SER A 430 -9.58 4.06 25.28
CA SER A 430 -9.89 2.85 26.06
C SER A 430 -11.26 2.28 25.68
N LEU A 431 -11.36 0.95 25.64
CA LEU A 431 -12.62 0.23 25.46
C LEU A 431 -13.12 -0.41 26.78
N PRO A 432 -14.45 -0.57 26.95
CA PRO A 432 -15.52 -0.17 26.02
C PRO A 432 -15.70 1.36 25.94
N LEU A 433 -16.16 1.83 24.80
CA LEU A 433 -16.32 3.25 24.48
C LEU A 433 -17.78 3.58 24.15
N ALA A 434 -18.28 4.69 24.66
CA ALA A 434 -19.56 5.27 24.24
C ALA A 434 -19.39 6.76 23.95
N ARG A 435 -19.82 7.22 22.76
CA ARG A 435 -19.79 8.65 22.38
C ARG A 435 -21.04 9.06 21.63
N THR A 436 -21.32 10.35 21.64
CA THR A 436 -22.30 10.97 20.76
C THR A 436 -21.57 11.68 19.63
N LEU A 437 -21.84 11.29 18.39
CA LEU A 437 -21.31 11.94 17.20
C LEU A 437 -22.40 12.77 16.53
N TYR A 438 -22.04 13.94 16.02
CA TYR A 438 -22.82 14.71 15.07
C TYR A 438 -22.10 14.69 13.73
N VAL A 439 -22.67 13.97 12.77
CA VAL A 439 -22.04 13.72 11.47
C VAL A 439 -22.76 14.51 10.37
N SER A 440 -22.01 15.06 9.40
CA SER A 440 -22.61 15.67 8.20
C SER A 440 -23.61 14.72 7.55
N ALA A 441 -24.79 15.25 7.21
CA ALA A 441 -25.81 14.56 6.42
C ALA A 441 -26.08 15.34 5.11
N GLY A 442 -26.91 14.77 4.22
CA GLY A 442 -27.30 15.43 2.97
C GLY A 442 -26.19 15.45 1.92
N GLY A 443 -26.09 14.39 1.11
CA GLY A 443 -25.04 14.22 0.10
C GLY A 443 -23.73 13.63 0.63
N VAL A 444 -23.68 13.28 1.93
CA VAL A 444 -22.55 12.59 2.56
C VAL A 444 -22.98 11.19 3.01
N ARG A 445 -22.23 10.19 2.55
CA ARG A 445 -22.24 8.83 3.09
C ARG A 445 -21.02 8.67 3.99
N TRP A 446 -21.07 7.69 4.87
CA TRP A 446 -19.97 7.46 5.78
C TRP A 446 -19.64 5.98 5.88
N ASN A 447 -18.34 5.69 5.78
CA ASN A 447 -17.76 4.38 6.01
C ASN A 447 -17.10 4.34 7.40
N TRP A 448 -17.23 3.23 8.12
CA TRP A 448 -16.51 3.02 9.38
C TRP A 448 -15.75 1.71 9.38
N ASP A 449 -14.53 1.80 9.86
CA ASP A 449 -13.70 0.69 10.29
C ASP A 449 -13.37 0.88 11.77
N ALA A 450 -13.70 -0.10 12.60
CA ALA A 450 -13.56 -0.05 14.05
C ALA A 450 -12.75 -1.24 14.52
N SER A 451 -11.56 -0.98 15.05
CA SER A 451 -10.60 -2.01 15.46
C SER A 451 -10.32 -1.96 16.96
N GLN A 452 -10.35 -3.13 17.59
CA GLN A 452 -9.84 -3.37 18.94
C GLN A 452 -8.36 -3.72 18.83
N LEU A 453 -7.54 -3.03 19.62
CA LEU A 453 -6.11 -3.21 19.72
C LEU A 453 -5.72 -3.80 21.08
N ASP A 454 -4.64 -4.56 21.10
CA ASP A 454 -3.99 -4.97 22.36
C ASP A 454 -3.13 -3.85 22.99
N ALA A 455 -2.43 -4.18 24.06
CA ALA A 455 -1.54 -3.28 24.77
C ALA A 455 -0.31 -2.85 23.92
N GLN A 456 0.07 -3.63 22.91
CA GLN A 456 1.17 -3.35 21.99
C GLN A 456 0.72 -2.49 20.79
N GLY A 457 -0.59 -2.40 20.55
CA GLY A 457 -1.17 -1.62 19.46
C GLY A 457 -1.50 -2.45 18.22
N GLU A 458 -1.41 -3.78 18.31
CA GLU A 458 -1.73 -4.69 17.23
C GLU A 458 -3.24 -4.87 17.11
N VAL A 459 -3.74 -4.93 15.87
CA VAL A 459 -5.18 -5.16 15.61
C VAL A 459 -5.54 -6.61 15.94
N ARG A 460 -6.44 -6.78 16.92
CA ARG A 460 -6.91 -8.10 17.37
C ARG A 460 -8.29 -8.44 16.84
N ILE A 461 -9.18 -7.45 16.78
CA ILE A 461 -10.55 -7.59 16.27
C ILE A 461 -10.85 -6.35 15.44
N SER A 462 -11.50 -6.50 14.30
CA SER A 462 -11.89 -5.36 13.46
C SER A 462 -13.26 -5.59 12.83
N TYR A 463 -14.01 -4.51 12.69
CA TYR A 463 -15.33 -4.50 12.07
C TYR A 463 -15.44 -3.37 11.07
N SER A 464 -16.03 -3.67 9.93
CA SER A 464 -16.34 -2.69 8.90
C SER A 464 -17.82 -2.73 8.53
N MET A 465 -18.31 -1.60 8.02
CA MET A 465 -19.66 -1.50 7.50
C MET A 465 -19.68 -0.93 6.10
N GLN A 466 -20.72 -1.26 5.34
CA GLN A 466 -20.97 -0.59 4.07
C GLN A 466 -21.27 0.90 4.30
N PRO A 467 -20.92 1.79 3.35
CA PRO A 467 -21.19 3.21 3.51
C PRO A 467 -22.67 3.55 3.73
N VAL A 468 -22.97 4.29 4.80
CA VAL A 468 -24.34 4.67 5.18
C VAL A 468 -24.56 6.18 5.04
N ALA A 469 -25.70 6.57 4.45
CA ALA A 469 -26.20 7.94 4.50
C ALA A 469 -27.08 8.13 5.74
N PHE A 470 -26.66 8.98 6.68
CA PHE A 470 -27.50 9.31 7.83
C PHE A 470 -28.49 10.41 7.47
N LYS A 471 -29.72 10.27 7.98
CA LYS A 471 -30.75 11.29 7.85
C LYS A 471 -30.53 12.40 8.89
N ALA A 472 -30.43 13.64 8.42
CA ALA A 472 -30.28 14.81 9.28
C ALA A 472 -31.43 14.96 10.29
N GLY A 473 -31.13 15.46 11.48
CA GLY A 473 -32.10 15.62 12.57
C GLY A 473 -32.63 14.31 13.18
N VAL A 474 -32.21 13.15 12.67
CA VAL A 474 -32.59 11.83 13.21
C VAL A 474 -31.46 11.29 14.08
N ARG A 475 -31.84 10.64 15.17
CA ARG A 475 -30.94 9.89 16.04
C ARG A 475 -30.79 8.45 15.54
N HIS A 476 -29.55 8.02 15.38
CA HIS A 476 -29.15 6.67 15.01
C HIS A 476 -28.31 6.03 16.13
N VAL A 477 -28.25 4.71 16.16
CA VAL A 477 -27.42 3.94 17.08
C VAL A 477 -26.47 3.10 16.24
N LEU A 478 -25.18 3.18 16.56
CA LEU A 478 -24.14 2.45 15.89
C LEU A 478 -23.28 1.74 16.93
N ASN A 479 -23.42 0.43 17.04
CA ASN A 479 -22.68 -0.38 18.00
C ASN A 479 -21.73 -1.34 17.28
N PHE A 480 -20.44 -1.25 17.57
CA PHE A 480 -19.42 -2.18 17.11
C PHE A 480 -19.01 -3.16 18.21
N ASN A 481 -18.63 -4.37 17.82
CA ASN A 481 -18.06 -5.39 18.69
C ASN A 481 -18.96 -5.72 19.90
N THR A 482 -20.28 -5.62 19.73
CA THR A 482 -21.25 -6.13 20.69
C THR A 482 -21.65 -7.56 20.31
N GLY A 483 -21.79 -8.45 21.28
CA GLY A 483 -22.25 -9.82 21.05
C GLY A 483 -23.72 -9.89 20.57
N VAL A 484 -24.18 -11.00 20.00
CA VAL A 484 -23.45 -12.27 19.83
C VAL A 484 -22.67 -12.25 18.52
N VAL A 485 -21.38 -12.61 18.58
CA VAL A 485 -20.52 -12.69 17.41
C VAL A 485 -20.67 -14.08 16.77
N GLY A 486 -20.76 -14.16 15.45
CA GLY A 486 -20.94 -15.43 14.74
C GLY A 486 -20.98 -15.29 13.22
N PRO A 487 -21.36 -16.35 12.49
CA PRO A 487 -21.47 -16.33 11.03
C PRO A 487 -22.60 -15.41 10.56
N ASP A 488 -22.39 -14.67 9.48
CA ASP A 488 -23.43 -13.87 8.81
C ASP A 488 -23.15 -13.79 7.30
N LEU A 489 -24.03 -14.41 6.50
CA LEU A 489 -23.89 -14.43 5.04
C LEU A 489 -24.36 -13.14 4.36
N GLY A 490 -24.96 -12.22 5.11
CA GLY A 490 -25.39 -10.91 4.63
C GLY A 490 -24.43 -9.77 4.97
N ALA A 491 -23.37 -10.03 5.74
CA ALA A 491 -22.45 -8.99 6.20
C ALA A 491 -21.58 -8.40 5.08
N SER A 492 -21.32 -9.16 4.01
CA SER A 492 -20.59 -8.70 2.82
C SER A 492 -21.04 -9.45 1.57
N ALA A 493 -20.73 -8.90 0.39
CA ALA A 493 -21.01 -9.56 -0.89
C ALA A 493 -20.23 -10.89 -1.04
N GLU A 494 -19.04 -10.97 -0.45
CA GLU A 494 -18.14 -12.11 -0.52
C GLU A 494 -18.50 -13.23 0.47
N ALA A 495 -19.25 -12.93 1.52
CA ALA A 495 -19.66 -13.93 2.51
C ALA A 495 -20.49 -15.05 1.85
N GLY A 496 -20.31 -16.30 2.27
CA GLY A 496 -21.03 -17.46 1.74
C GLY A 496 -20.16 -18.38 0.89
N ALA A 497 -20.79 -19.10 -0.02
CA ALA A 497 -20.09 -19.99 -0.94
C ALA A 497 -20.68 -19.91 -2.33
N THR A 498 -19.84 -20.11 -3.34
CA THR A 498 -20.20 -20.04 -4.75
C THR A 498 -19.59 -21.20 -5.51
N ARG A 499 -20.17 -21.50 -6.68
CA ARG A 499 -19.63 -22.47 -7.62
C ARG A 499 -19.50 -21.84 -9.00
N TYR A 500 -18.33 -21.95 -9.62
CA TYR A 500 -18.12 -21.65 -11.02
C TYR A 500 -17.52 -22.89 -11.70
N GLY A 501 -18.20 -23.42 -12.72
CA GLY A 501 -17.81 -24.69 -13.34
C GLY A 501 -17.64 -25.83 -12.30
N ASP A 502 -16.42 -26.38 -12.26
CA ASP A 502 -16.02 -27.46 -11.33
C ASP A 502 -15.31 -26.94 -10.09
N HIS A 503 -15.49 -25.68 -9.73
CA HIS A 503 -14.80 -25.08 -8.60
C HIS A 503 -15.79 -24.51 -7.60
N ILE A 504 -15.60 -24.81 -6.31
CA ILE A 504 -16.33 -24.21 -5.20
C ILE A 504 -15.37 -23.35 -4.38
N ASP A 505 -15.77 -22.10 -4.13
CA ASP A 505 -15.12 -21.21 -3.17
C ASP A 505 -16.09 -20.85 -2.05
N ALA A 506 -15.58 -20.83 -0.83
CA ALA A 506 -16.33 -20.40 0.35
C ALA A 506 -15.52 -19.44 1.21
N ASN A 507 -16.19 -18.37 1.66
CA ASN A 507 -15.75 -17.42 2.66
C ASN A 507 -16.86 -17.26 3.71
N LEU A 508 -16.73 -17.95 4.84
CA LEU A 508 -17.83 -18.12 5.79
C LEU A 508 -17.98 -16.99 6.80
N GLN A 509 -16.98 -16.11 6.92
CA GLN A 509 -16.94 -14.97 7.85
C GLN A 509 -17.54 -15.29 9.25
N LEU A 510 -16.84 -16.11 10.03
CA LEU A 510 -17.38 -16.66 11.28
C LEU A 510 -17.51 -15.65 12.43
N PHE A 511 -16.98 -14.43 12.30
CA PHE A 511 -16.89 -13.47 13.40
C PHE A 511 -17.50 -12.09 13.10
N ASN A 512 -18.72 -12.06 12.54
CA ASN A 512 -19.49 -10.82 12.40
C ASN A 512 -20.15 -10.41 13.72
N ASP A 513 -20.18 -9.11 14.04
CA ASP A 513 -20.71 -8.63 15.33
C ASP A 513 -22.24 -8.71 15.43
N GLY A 514 -22.78 -8.52 16.63
CA GLY A 514 -24.22 -8.59 16.91
C GLY A 514 -25.05 -7.55 16.18
N SER A 515 -24.43 -6.51 15.61
CA SER A 515 -25.09 -5.51 14.75
C SER A 515 -25.08 -5.89 13.27
N GLY A 516 -24.38 -6.97 12.90
CA GLY A 516 -24.28 -7.47 11.53
C GLY A 516 -23.12 -6.87 10.73
N HIS A 517 -22.16 -6.21 11.39
CA HIS A 517 -20.98 -5.68 10.72
C HIS A 517 -20.01 -6.81 10.33
N SER A 518 -19.44 -6.71 9.13
CA SER A 518 -18.45 -7.66 8.64
C SER A 518 -17.21 -7.59 9.53
N GLY A 519 -16.76 -8.74 10.03
CA GLY A 519 -15.77 -8.78 11.08
C GLY A 519 -14.58 -9.70 10.82
N TYR A 520 -13.43 -9.27 11.32
CA TYR A 520 -12.22 -10.07 11.47
C TYR A 520 -11.90 -10.22 12.96
N SER A 521 -11.38 -11.39 13.33
CA SER A 521 -10.78 -11.63 14.63
C SER A 521 -9.51 -12.43 14.46
N TYR A 522 -8.48 -12.10 15.23
CA TYR A 522 -7.36 -12.98 15.43
C TYR A 522 -7.86 -14.30 16.04
N VAL A 523 -7.39 -15.42 15.50
CA VAL A 523 -7.78 -16.76 15.92
C VAL A 523 -6.55 -17.51 16.44
N THR A 524 -6.79 -18.46 17.34
CA THR A 524 -5.73 -19.29 17.97
C THR A 524 -5.73 -20.74 17.49
N GLY A 525 -6.70 -21.10 16.66
CA GLY A 525 -6.88 -22.46 16.18
C GLY A 525 -8.23 -22.62 15.48
N GLY A 526 -8.31 -23.60 14.57
CA GLY A 526 -9.52 -23.89 13.84
C GLY A 526 -9.28 -24.71 12.58
N PHE A 527 -10.33 -24.83 11.77
CA PHE A 527 -10.25 -25.41 10.42
C PHE A 527 -11.44 -24.95 9.57
N THR A 528 -11.30 -25.05 8.26
CA THR A 528 -12.42 -25.08 7.30
C THR A 528 -12.28 -26.30 6.42
N ARG A 529 -13.35 -27.04 6.20
CA ARG A 529 -13.34 -28.32 5.46
C ARG A 529 -14.53 -28.42 4.55
N LEU A 530 -14.27 -28.76 3.29
CA LEU A 530 -15.29 -29.21 2.36
C LEU A 530 -15.19 -30.72 2.22
N GLU A 531 -16.32 -31.41 2.39
CA GLU A 531 -16.45 -32.86 2.33
C GLU A 531 -17.50 -33.26 1.30
N SER A 532 -17.28 -34.38 0.61
CA SER A 532 -18.31 -35.04 -0.21
C SER A 532 -18.14 -36.56 -0.13
N GLY A 533 -19.26 -37.30 -0.11
CA GLY A 533 -19.24 -38.77 0.00
C GLY A 533 -18.56 -39.29 1.27
N GLY A 534 -18.55 -38.50 2.35
CA GLY A 534 -17.89 -38.82 3.62
C GLY A 534 -16.36 -38.65 3.62
N LYS A 535 -15.78 -38.05 2.58
CA LYS A 535 -14.34 -37.75 2.48
C LYS A 535 -14.11 -36.25 2.46
N VAL A 536 -13.03 -35.80 3.12
CA VAL A 536 -12.53 -34.44 2.99
C VAL A 536 -11.96 -34.27 1.58
N ILE A 537 -12.51 -33.33 0.83
CA ILE A 537 -12.05 -32.99 -0.53
C ILE A 537 -11.16 -31.75 -0.54
N ALA A 538 -11.31 -30.86 0.45
CA ALA A 538 -10.38 -29.76 0.68
C ALA A 538 -10.37 -29.35 2.16
N GLU A 539 -9.20 -28.93 2.62
CA GLU A 539 -9.00 -28.21 3.87
C GLU A 539 -8.55 -26.79 3.55
N GLY A 540 -9.09 -25.83 4.29
CA GLY A 540 -8.78 -24.42 4.16
C GLY A 540 -8.38 -23.80 5.49
N SER A 541 -8.31 -22.47 5.54
CA SER A 541 -7.83 -21.76 6.72
C SER A 541 -8.82 -21.82 7.88
N GLU A 542 -8.30 -21.60 9.08
CA GLU A 542 -9.09 -21.35 10.30
C GLU A 542 -9.86 -20.02 10.29
N SER A 543 -9.74 -19.21 9.23
CA SER A 543 -10.50 -17.96 9.05
C SER A 543 -11.81 -18.14 8.29
N GLY A 544 -12.19 -19.38 7.94
CA GLY A 544 -13.45 -19.67 7.25
C GLY A 544 -13.34 -19.71 5.72
N TRP A 545 -12.13 -19.79 5.17
CA TRP A 545 -11.90 -19.85 3.72
C TRP A 545 -11.56 -21.27 3.27
N VAL A 546 -12.19 -21.74 2.19
CA VAL A 546 -11.80 -22.97 1.50
C VAL A 546 -12.16 -22.90 0.02
N SER A 547 -11.35 -23.55 -0.81
CA SER A 547 -11.46 -23.57 -2.26
C SER A 547 -11.14 -24.98 -2.75
N ALA A 548 -11.93 -25.50 -3.69
CA ALA A 548 -11.81 -26.89 -4.12
C ALA A 548 -12.33 -27.13 -5.54
N GLU A 549 -11.61 -27.96 -6.30
CA GLU A 549 -12.18 -28.62 -7.47
C GLU A 549 -13.17 -29.71 -7.05
N VAL A 550 -14.30 -29.79 -7.73
CA VAL A 550 -15.41 -30.68 -7.41
C VAL A 550 -15.98 -31.35 -8.67
N PRO A 551 -16.52 -32.58 -8.56
CA PRO A 551 -17.09 -33.27 -9.72
C PRO A 551 -18.22 -32.48 -10.38
N ALA A 552 -18.29 -32.52 -11.72
CA ALA A 552 -19.33 -31.82 -12.48
C ALA A 552 -20.77 -32.28 -12.14
N GLY A 553 -20.94 -33.56 -11.81
CA GLY A 553 -22.23 -34.15 -11.45
C GLY A 553 -22.82 -33.58 -10.16
N SER A 554 -24.11 -33.84 -9.96
CA SER A 554 -24.78 -33.48 -8.70
C SER A 554 -24.20 -34.30 -7.54
N ALA A 555 -23.76 -33.63 -6.49
CA ALA A 555 -23.25 -34.26 -5.28
C ALA A 555 -23.74 -33.53 -4.02
N ALA A 556 -23.81 -34.28 -2.91
CA ALA A 556 -24.03 -33.72 -1.60
C ALA A 556 -22.69 -33.28 -0.99
N TYR A 557 -22.69 -32.10 -0.39
CA TYR A 557 -21.52 -31.50 0.24
C TYR A 557 -21.81 -31.21 1.71
N ARG A 558 -20.77 -31.37 2.52
CA ARG A 558 -20.73 -30.93 3.91
C ARG A 558 -19.59 -29.92 4.05
N LEU A 559 -19.94 -28.67 4.34
CA LEU A 559 -18.98 -27.61 4.60
C LEU A 559 -18.95 -27.36 6.10
N SER A 560 -17.81 -27.53 6.73
CA SER A 560 -17.65 -27.36 8.18
C SER A 560 -16.53 -26.38 8.48
N ALA A 561 -16.74 -25.51 9.45
CA ALA A 561 -15.73 -24.58 9.90
C ALA A 561 -15.80 -24.40 11.42
N GLU A 562 -14.65 -24.19 12.02
CA GLU A 562 -14.48 -23.95 13.44
C GLU A 562 -13.32 -23.00 13.66
N SER A 563 -13.50 -22.02 14.55
CA SER A 563 -12.45 -21.07 14.91
C SER A 563 -12.54 -20.70 16.38
N SER A 564 -11.38 -20.62 17.04
CA SER A 564 -11.24 -20.25 18.46
C SER A 564 -10.50 -18.92 18.60
N ARG A 565 -10.85 -18.15 19.63
CA ARG A 565 -10.26 -16.84 19.95
C ARG A 565 -9.56 -16.88 21.30
N SER A 566 -8.51 -16.07 21.47
CA SER A 566 -7.80 -15.95 22.74
C SER A 566 -8.71 -15.32 23.80
N ALA A 567 -8.62 -15.81 25.04
CA ALA A 567 -9.27 -15.19 26.20
C ALA A 567 -8.68 -13.81 26.53
N GLU A 568 -7.46 -13.52 26.06
CA GLU A 568 -6.81 -12.21 26.18
C GLU A 568 -7.48 -11.16 25.29
N ASP A 569 -8.01 -11.58 24.14
CA ASP A 569 -8.66 -10.69 23.17
C ASP A 569 -10.16 -10.53 23.45
N THR A 570 -10.82 -11.59 23.95
CA THR A 570 -12.27 -11.59 24.20
C THR A 570 -12.70 -12.70 25.17
N THR A 571 -13.65 -12.39 26.04
CA THR A 571 -14.34 -13.37 26.91
C THR A 571 -15.68 -13.83 26.34
N THR A 572 -16.13 -13.24 25.22
CA THR A 572 -17.38 -13.60 24.54
C THR A 572 -17.12 -14.31 23.22
N SER A 573 -18.10 -15.10 22.76
CA SER A 573 -18.08 -15.93 21.55
C SER A 573 -16.69 -16.53 21.27
N THR A 574 -16.13 -17.18 22.29
CA THR A 574 -14.71 -17.60 22.33
C THR A 574 -14.41 -18.72 21.34
N LYS A 575 -15.45 -19.40 20.87
CA LYS A 575 -15.38 -20.40 19.82
C LYS A 575 -16.66 -20.37 19.00
N VAL A 576 -16.52 -20.37 17.68
CA VAL A 576 -17.63 -20.44 16.72
C VAL A 576 -17.40 -21.65 15.83
N ALA A 577 -18.42 -22.51 15.73
CA ALA A 577 -18.41 -23.64 14.83
C ALA A 577 -19.71 -23.66 14.02
N ALA A 578 -19.61 -23.99 12.73
CA ALA A 578 -20.75 -24.12 11.86
C ALA A 578 -20.58 -25.27 10.86
N VAL A 579 -21.66 -25.97 10.59
CA VAL A 579 -21.70 -27.09 9.63
C VAL A 579 -22.91 -26.91 8.73
N TRP A 580 -22.66 -26.79 7.43
CA TRP A 580 -23.68 -26.73 6.40
C TRP A 580 -23.72 -28.03 5.60
N THR A 581 -24.91 -28.45 5.20
CA THR A 581 -25.09 -29.50 4.18
C THR A 581 -25.95 -28.98 3.05
N PHE A 582 -25.50 -29.19 1.81
CA PHE A 582 -26.22 -28.76 0.61
C PHE A 582 -25.93 -29.70 -0.56
N THR A 583 -26.74 -29.60 -1.62
CA THR A 583 -26.49 -30.29 -2.89
C THR A 583 -26.06 -29.27 -3.94
N SER A 584 -25.10 -29.63 -4.78
CA SER A 584 -24.64 -28.78 -5.88
C SER A 584 -24.23 -29.62 -7.10
N ALA A 585 -24.46 -29.07 -8.29
CA ALA A 585 -24.01 -29.58 -9.58
C ALA A 585 -23.34 -28.43 -10.36
N ARG A 586 -22.59 -28.76 -11.42
CA ARG A 586 -22.00 -27.74 -12.29
C ARG A 586 -23.11 -26.82 -12.84
N PRO A 587 -22.99 -25.48 -12.67
CA PRO A 587 -23.95 -24.55 -13.24
C PRO A 587 -23.85 -24.54 -14.78
N PRO A 588 -24.95 -24.29 -15.51
CA PRO A 588 -24.88 -24.13 -16.96
C PRO A 588 -24.11 -22.86 -17.32
N GLY A 589 -23.18 -22.95 -18.27
CA GLY A 589 -22.38 -21.82 -18.73
C GLY A 589 -21.16 -21.51 -17.85
N HIS A 590 -20.70 -20.25 -17.91
CA HIS A 590 -19.49 -19.77 -17.23
C HIS A 590 -19.79 -18.85 -16.04
N GLU A 591 -21.05 -18.75 -15.62
CA GLU A 591 -21.46 -17.88 -14.53
C GLU A 591 -21.15 -18.48 -13.16
N GLN A 592 -20.87 -17.60 -12.20
CA GLN A 592 -20.71 -17.95 -10.79
C GLN A 592 -22.09 -18.03 -10.13
N VAL A 593 -22.41 -19.17 -9.53
CA VAL A 593 -23.70 -19.40 -8.85
C VAL A 593 -23.50 -19.50 -7.34
N ARG A 594 -24.31 -18.77 -6.57
CA ARG A 594 -24.28 -18.81 -5.11
C ARG A 594 -24.90 -20.10 -4.57
N LEU A 595 -24.22 -20.76 -3.64
CA LEU A 595 -24.65 -22.01 -3.02
C LEU A 595 -25.68 -21.72 -1.92
N PRO A 596 -26.63 -22.65 -1.65
CA PRO A 596 -27.80 -22.39 -0.82
C PRO A 596 -27.50 -22.51 0.69
N LEU A 597 -26.46 -21.81 1.16
CA LEU A 597 -26.13 -21.74 2.58
C LEU A 597 -27.12 -20.85 3.33
N SER A 598 -27.28 -21.10 4.63
CA SER A 598 -28.15 -20.31 5.53
C SER A 598 -27.46 -20.07 6.87
N THR A 599 -27.83 -19.02 7.58
CA THR A 599 -27.36 -18.73 8.96
C THR A 599 -28.48 -18.27 9.86
N VAL A 600 -28.28 -18.34 11.19
CA VAL A 600 -29.22 -17.83 12.20
C VAL A 600 -28.52 -16.92 13.20
N ARG A 601 -28.65 -15.61 13.02
CA ARG A 601 -28.10 -14.60 13.93
C ARG A 601 -28.92 -14.50 15.21
N LEU A 602 -28.23 -14.50 16.35
CA LEU A 602 -28.81 -14.23 17.67
C LEU A 602 -28.52 -12.77 18.06
N ALA A 603 -29.56 -11.96 18.29
CA ALA A 603 -29.40 -10.52 18.52
C ALA A 603 -29.93 -10.03 19.88
N PRO A 604 -29.44 -10.57 21.03
CA PRO A 604 -29.82 -10.07 22.34
C PRO A 604 -29.39 -8.62 22.55
N LYS A 605 -30.11 -7.88 23.39
CA LYS A 605 -29.64 -6.57 23.87
C LYS A 605 -28.65 -6.79 25.02
N LEU A 606 -27.38 -6.49 24.78
CA LEU A 606 -26.29 -6.63 25.73
C LEU A 606 -25.68 -5.28 26.09
N SER A 607 -24.92 -5.24 27.19
CA SER A 607 -24.03 -4.12 27.49
C SER A 607 -22.86 -4.05 26.48
N LEU A 608 -22.12 -2.93 26.47
CA LEU A 608 -20.88 -2.81 25.67
C LEU A 608 -19.79 -3.78 26.14
N SER A 609 -19.88 -4.31 27.36
CA SER A 609 -18.98 -5.37 27.82
C SER A 609 -19.42 -6.77 27.40
N GLY A 610 -20.51 -6.89 26.62
CA GLY A 610 -21.06 -8.16 26.19
C GLY A 610 -21.71 -8.94 27.33
N THR A 611 -22.30 -8.24 28.31
CA THR A 611 -22.94 -8.84 29.49
C THR A 611 -24.46 -8.68 29.49
N ALA A 612 -25.14 -9.62 30.15
CA ALA A 612 -26.54 -9.52 30.55
C ALA A 612 -26.69 -9.90 32.05
N PRO A 613 -27.79 -9.48 32.73
CA PRO A 613 -27.97 -9.80 34.15
C PRO A 613 -28.16 -11.30 34.41
N ALA A 614 -27.48 -11.82 35.44
CA ALA A 614 -27.69 -13.16 35.97
C ALA A 614 -29.03 -13.22 36.73
N GLY A 615 -29.65 -14.40 36.81
CA GLY A 615 -30.94 -14.58 37.50
C GLY A 615 -32.15 -13.94 36.79
N ALA A 616 -31.96 -13.28 35.65
CA ALA A 616 -33.01 -12.63 34.88
C ALA A 616 -33.39 -13.42 33.62
N SER A 617 -34.45 -12.97 32.95
CA SER A 617 -34.86 -13.51 31.65
C SER A 617 -34.54 -12.51 30.54
N LEU A 618 -34.02 -12.98 29.42
CA LEU A 618 -33.65 -12.15 28.27
C LEU A 618 -34.28 -12.68 26.98
N LYS A 619 -34.99 -11.81 26.26
CA LYS A 619 -35.48 -12.09 24.92
C LYS A 619 -34.34 -11.99 23.91
N VAL A 620 -34.19 -13.01 23.07
CA VAL A 620 -33.18 -13.09 22.01
C VAL A 620 -33.88 -13.21 20.65
N PRO A 621 -33.96 -12.11 19.88
CA PRO A 621 -34.36 -12.13 18.47
C PRO A 621 -33.47 -13.05 17.63
N LEU A 622 -34.08 -13.68 16.62
CA LEU A 622 -33.41 -14.53 15.64
C LEU A 622 -33.57 -13.93 14.24
N HIS A 623 -32.47 -13.70 13.53
CA HIS A 623 -32.48 -13.25 12.14
C HIS A 623 -31.91 -14.32 11.22
N LEU A 624 -32.65 -14.64 10.16
CA LEU A 624 -32.26 -15.66 9.19
C LEU A 624 -31.47 -15.02 8.05
N GLY A 625 -30.35 -15.64 7.69
CA GLY A 625 -29.51 -15.25 6.55
C GLY A 625 -29.50 -16.32 5.47
N GLY A 626 -29.12 -15.92 4.25
CA GLY A 626 -28.98 -16.83 3.10
C GLY A 626 -30.31 -17.43 2.64
N LYS A 627 -30.31 -18.70 2.23
CA LYS A 627 -31.46 -19.35 1.58
C LYS A 627 -32.71 -19.39 2.46
N ALA A 628 -32.53 -19.56 3.77
CA ALA A 628 -33.62 -19.62 4.74
C ALA A 628 -34.29 -18.26 5.03
N ALA A 629 -33.70 -17.14 4.60
CA ALA A 629 -34.29 -15.82 4.74
C ALA A 629 -35.48 -15.58 3.80
N GLU A 630 -35.54 -16.32 2.68
CA GLU A 630 -36.67 -16.29 1.75
C GLU A 630 -37.96 -16.78 2.44
N THR A 631 -39.08 -16.11 2.15
CA THR A 631 -40.38 -16.44 2.73
C THR A 631 -40.78 -17.89 2.46
N GLY A 632 -41.24 -18.60 3.49
CA GLY A 632 -41.70 -19.98 3.39
C GLY A 632 -40.59 -21.04 3.23
N ARG A 633 -39.32 -20.68 3.37
CA ARG A 633 -38.20 -21.64 3.23
C ARG A 633 -37.83 -22.41 4.49
N VAL A 634 -38.26 -22.01 5.68
CA VAL A 634 -37.87 -22.69 6.93
C VAL A 634 -38.75 -23.93 7.15
N ALA A 635 -38.15 -25.12 7.13
CA ALA A 635 -38.84 -26.37 7.46
C ALA A 635 -38.77 -26.68 8.97
N SER A 636 -37.61 -26.47 9.59
CA SER A 636 -37.47 -26.54 11.05
C SER A 636 -36.37 -25.62 11.55
N LEU A 637 -36.54 -25.11 12.77
CA LEU A 637 -35.56 -24.30 13.49
C LEU A 637 -35.60 -24.66 14.97
N THR A 638 -34.49 -25.17 15.50
CA THR A 638 -34.32 -25.49 16.91
C THR A 638 -33.19 -24.66 17.49
N VAL A 639 -33.40 -24.10 18.67
CA VAL A 639 -32.36 -23.38 19.43
C VAL A 639 -32.20 -24.07 20.77
N LYS A 640 -30.96 -24.27 21.18
CA LYS A 640 -30.60 -24.79 22.50
C LYS A 640 -29.65 -23.83 23.20
N VAL A 641 -29.75 -23.79 24.52
CA VAL A 641 -28.90 -22.99 25.40
C VAL A 641 -28.03 -23.88 26.28
N SER A 642 -26.83 -23.42 26.60
CA SER A 642 -25.92 -24.02 27.55
C SER A 642 -25.35 -22.95 28.48
N TYR A 643 -25.10 -23.32 29.73
CA TYR A 643 -24.50 -22.48 30.78
C TYR A 643 -23.17 -23.06 31.29
N ASP A 644 -22.65 -24.12 30.64
CA ASP A 644 -21.46 -24.87 31.06
C ASP A 644 -20.41 -24.99 29.95
N GLY A 645 -20.41 -24.04 29.01
CA GLY A 645 -19.49 -23.98 27.87
C GLY A 645 -19.85 -24.92 26.72
N GLY A 646 -21.09 -25.44 26.67
CA GLY A 646 -21.58 -26.31 25.59
C GLY A 646 -21.48 -27.81 25.89
N ARG A 647 -21.24 -28.20 27.15
CA ARG A 647 -21.20 -29.62 27.57
C ARG A 647 -22.61 -30.20 27.66
N THR A 648 -23.56 -29.43 28.19
CA THR A 648 -24.98 -29.80 28.23
C THR A 648 -25.84 -28.75 27.52
N TRP A 649 -26.90 -29.22 26.83
CA TRP A 649 -27.77 -28.38 25.99
C TRP A 649 -29.23 -28.54 26.41
N LYS A 650 -29.92 -27.43 26.65
CA LYS A 650 -31.35 -27.39 26.96
C LYS A 650 -32.12 -26.73 25.81
N PRO A 651 -33.22 -27.32 25.33
CA PRO A 651 -34.00 -26.74 24.25
C PRO A 651 -34.68 -25.44 24.70
N LEU A 652 -34.77 -24.48 23.79
CA LEU A 652 -35.56 -23.27 23.93
C LEU A 652 -36.78 -23.32 23.00
N THR A 653 -37.88 -22.70 23.43
CA THR A 653 -39.06 -22.56 22.58
C THR A 653 -38.87 -21.38 21.64
N VAL A 654 -38.83 -21.64 20.33
CA VAL A 654 -38.84 -20.60 19.29
C VAL A 654 -40.27 -20.11 19.10
N THR A 655 -40.46 -18.81 19.24
CA THR A 655 -41.74 -18.12 19.04
C THR A 655 -41.65 -17.21 17.82
N ALA A 656 -42.76 -16.99 17.14
CA ALA A 656 -42.87 -16.01 16.05
C ALA A 656 -44.01 -15.04 16.37
N ASP A 657 -43.81 -13.75 16.10
CA ASP A 657 -44.90 -12.78 16.16
C ASP A 657 -45.79 -12.83 14.90
N ALA A 658 -46.84 -11.99 14.86
CA ALA A 658 -47.77 -11.92 13.73
C ALA A 658 -47.10 -11.50 12.39
N LYS A 659 -45.91 -10.89 12.44
CA LYS A 659 -45.12 -10.51 11.26
C LYS A 659 -44.08 -11.57 10.90
N GLY A 660 -44.05 -12.70 11.62
CA GLY A 660 -43.12 -13.79 11.41
C GLY A 660 -41.73 -13.58 12.02
N ALA A 661 -41.53 -12.52 12.82
CA ALA A 661 -40.24 -12.29 13.48
C ALA A 661 -40.05 -13.30 14.61
N ARG A 662 -38.92 -14.02 14.57
CA ARG A 662 -38.65 -15.15 15.47
C ARG A 662 -37.83 -14.72 16.68
N SER A 663 -38.07 -15.33 17.84
CA SER A 663 -37.29 -15.11 19.05
C SER A 663 -37.35 -16.28 20.02
N VAL A 664 -36.38 -16.36 20.92
CA VAL A 664 -36.39 -17.23 22.09
C VAL A 664 -36.31 -16.40 23.37
N ASN A 665 -36.80 -16.95 24.48
CA ASN A 665 -36.64 -16.35 25.80
C ASN A 665 -35.66 -17.19 26.63
N VAL A 666 -34.61 -16.57 27.15
CA VAL A 666 -33.51 -17.26 27.82
C VAL A 666 -33.52 -16.91 29.31
N ASN A 667 -33.73 -17.92 30.15
CA ASN A 667 -33.74 -17.75 31.61
C ASN A 667 -32.34 -18.00 32.18
N HIS A 668 -31.69 -16.96 32.68
CA HIS A 668 -30.33 -17.05 33.22
C HIS A 668 -30.33 -17.61 34.65
N PRO A 669 -29.61 -18.71 34.92
CA PRO A 669 -29.37 -19.13 36.30
C PRO A 669 -28.57 -18.06 37.06
N ALA A 670 -28.85 -17.90 38.36
CA ALA A 670 -28.18 -16.89 39.18
C ALA A 670 -26.66 -17.09 39.33
N LYS A 671 -26.17 -18.32 39.17
CA LYS A 671 -24.75 -18.69 39.29
C LYS A 671 -24.06 -18.98 37.97
N ALA A 672 -24.76 -18.84 36.84
CA ALA A 672 -24.15 -19.05 35.53
C ALA A 672 -23.30 -17.82 35.16
N GLU A 673 -22.16 -18.04 34.54
CA GLU A 673 -21.23 -16.95 34.16
C GLU A 673 -21.30 -16.56 32.69
N ALA A 674 -21.83 -17.44 31.85
CA ALA A 674 -21.91 -17.24 30.40
C ALA A 674 -23.04 -18.05 29.79
N VAL A 675 -23.45 -17.66 28.59
CA VAL A 675 -24.46 -18.34 27.78
C VAL A 675 -23.82 -18.80 26.49
N SER A 676 -24.08 -20.04 26.08
CA SER A 676 -23.70 -20.59 24.78
C SER A 676 -24.95 -21.03 24.02
N PHE A 677 -24.91 -20.98 22.69
CA PHE A 677 -26.02 -21.40 21.83
C PHE A 677 -25.62 -22.50 20.87
N GLN A 678 -26.56 -23.40 20.59
CA GLN A 678 -26.54 -24.29 19.45
C GLN A 678 -27.83 -24.09 18.68
N VAL A 679 -27.71 -23.85 17.37
CA VAL A 679 -28.85 -23.64 16.48
C VAL A 679 -28.81 -24.68 15.38
N ASP A 680 -29.95 -25.34 15.15
CA ASP A 680 -30.16 -26.28 14.06
C ASP A 680 -31.26 -25.73 13.15
N LEU A 681 -30.97 -25.51 11.87
CA LEU A 681 -31.95 -25.09 10.86
C LEU A 681 -31.95 -26.06 9.69
N LYS A 682 -33.16 -26.38 9.21
CA LYS A 682 -33.40 -27.08 7.95
C LYS A 682 -34.33 -26.25 7.08
N ASP A 683 -33.96 -26.06 5.82
CA ASP A 683 -34.83 -25.43 4.83
C ASP A 683 -35.71 -26.43 4.08
N THR A 684 -36.70 -25.94 3.33
CA THR A 684 -37.62 -26.75 2.53
C THR A 684 -36.96 -27.39 1.31
N GLY A 685 -35.76 -26.95 0.92
CA GLY A 685 -34.92 -27.56 -0.10
C GLY A 685 -34.04 -28.71 0.41
N GLY A 686 -34.08 -28.99 1.72
CA GLY A 686 -33.29 -30.03 2.36
C GLY A 686 -31.88 -29.60 2.78
N ASN A 687 -31.50 -28.34 2.60
CA ASN A 687 -30.23 -27.82 3.11
C ASN A 687 -30.32 -27.64 4.62
N THR A 688 -29.19 -27.85 5.30
CA THR A 688 -29.12 -27.70 6.76
C THR A 688 -27.96 -26.83 7.19
N VAL A 689 -28.11 -26.20 8.35
CA VAL A 689 -27.02 -25.59 9.09
C VAL A 689 -27.12 -25.95 10.57
N ARG A 690 -25.99 -26.30 11.17
CA ARG A 690 -25.82 -26.32 12.63
C ARG A 690 -24.76 -25.29 13.02
N GLU A 691 -25.13 -24.32 13.84
CA GLU A 691 -24.22 -23.33 14.43
C GLU A 691 -24.03 -23.63 15.91
N THR A 692 -22.82 -23.41 16.43
CA THR A 692 -22.51 -23.49 17.85
C THR A 692 -21.61 -22.31 18.22
N ILE A 693 -22.06 -21.51 19.18
CA ILE A 693 -21.35 -20.34 19.67
C ILE A 693 -21.12 -20.53 21.17
N THR A 694 -19.87 -20.77 21.54
CA THR A 694 -19.46 -20.95 22.94
C THR A 694 -19.21 -19.59 23.58
N ASN A 695 -19.74 -19.39 24.79
CA ASN A 695 -19.68 -18.14 25.54
C ASN A 695 -20.22 -16.94 24.76
N ALA A 696 -21.29 -17.12 23.98
CA ALA A 696 -21.96 -16.10 23.16
C ALA A 696 -22.05 -14.72 23.84
N TYR A 697 -22.41 -14.69 25.14
CA TYR A 697 -22.29 -13.52 26.00
C TYR A 697 -22.04 -13.93 27.46
N ARG A 698 -21.56 -12.98 28.28
CA ARG A 698 -21.29 -13.17 29.71
C ARG A 698 -22.51 -12.80 30.56
N LEU A 699 -22.58 -13.37 31.76
CA LEU A 699 -23.58 -13.03 32.78
C LEU A 699 -22.89 -12.29 33.92
N ALA A 700 -23.50 -11.19 34.35
CA ALA A 700 -23.03 -10.36 35.46
C ALA A 700 -24.16 -10.18 36.50
N PRO A 701 -23.84 -10.01 37.79
CA PRO A 701 -24.83 -9.79 38.85
C PRO A 701 -25.79 -8.63 38.60
#